data_AF-A0A518I2K2-F1
#
_entry.id   AF-A0A518I2K2-F1
#
_cell.length_a   1.000
_cell.length_b   1.000
_cell.length_c   1.000
_cell.angle_alpha   90.00
_cell.angle_beta   90.00
_cell.angle_gamma   90.00
#
_symmetry.space_group_name_H-M   'P 1'
#
loop_
_entity.id
_entity.type
_entity.pdbx_description
1 polymer ?
#
loop_
_entity_poly.entity_id
_entity_poly.type
_entity_poly.pdbx_seq_one_letter_code
_entity_poly.pdbx_strand_id
1 'polypeptide(L)'
;MSISPSSGEIASSPPSSVQSGKITCGACKATNPVGGQFCAGCGHALYEPCAQCNKPVLLEQSFCGHCGCDLVASISNRKNSLEGKIADAINAAKERDFDKSKGILAVVTREKDYRFKEVIAHAKTAQQKIDLIAEQECGSASERIAAAQQAYDVGDSARVVELLSSLSSKLLTPEAKSQLQRSTTLLEQLKTAEQSLHEAFQKRDWTTSGVVLDQLLELQPDDPSVAKLAQKVGKKLIAKATTLRQTHKYAAAAEVLDCVPAIARGQEYLNLNETVQRVVWLANQFNGEPFATPTLGRIAKQWLAESDGDPRARKMIERISGRIKGPKSTSRDLFACLDATERSWVGGPLGVLAFPKSIDFGDHAAFRSSAGQFNVALGLALQGLGLGLVKEDFSPKKGLLKRLGRKKADRCWGLDLGATGIKAVCLESDGDERPKLVECHKLAIETPLTRSTDDSKLDQQIRTTMETFLQEHEIEGTPVWVSFPARELVSRFVKLPPVADKQVKTLFEKEVESRIPLPMDEVACVNWIGPFPDDQLTAIGRPAFVSAAKKQFVDRYLENLGLAGLNVSGLQATPIALLNFAAVEFADLIALDREDDDDLELKLPTVSLFDCGAETTTALLLSGASCWFWSFESGGNEFTRLVSRATKTTHGEAEKLKRNPASLQHPESQFEMVEQRIEEMHGRLRKITSDTIAGHDEIDVKQSWCCGGGVLTHGWIKRILCDRKDK
;
A
#
# COMPACT_ATOMS: atom_id res chain seq x y z
N MET A 1 14.18 53.99 29.03
CA MET A 1 14.05 54.32 30.47
C MET A 1 15.46 54.60 30.96
N SER A 2 15.98 55.82 30.77
CA SER A 2 15.76 56.99 31.64
C SER A 2 16.21 56.62 33.06
N ILE A 3 17.29 57.17 33.61
CA ILE A 3 17.30 58.48 34.29
C ILE A 3 18.78 58.82 34.64
N SER A 4 19.27 60.00 34.23
CA SER A 4 20.28 60.80 34.97
C SER A 4 19.54 61.60 36.06
N PRO A 5 20.14 62.28 37.09
CA PRO A 5 21.53 62.70 37.37
C PRO A 5 21.88 62.40 38.87
N SER A 6 22.95 62.87 39.55
CA SER A 6 23.14 64.24 40.08
C SER A 6 24.48 64.35 40.84
N SER A 7 25.12 65.50 40.67
CA SER A 7 26.17 66.08 41.49
C SER A 7 25.75 66.33 42.95
N GLY A 8 26.68 66.18 43.89
CA GLY A 8 26.55 66.61 45.29
C GLY A 8 27.82 66.33 46.08
N GLU A 9 28.61 67.37 46.33
CA GLU A 9 29.70 67.42 47.32
C GLU A 9 29.16 67.13 48.72
N ILE A 10 29.98 66.52 49.60
CA ILE A 10 30.19 66.93 51.00
C ILE A 10 31.53 66.34 51.44
N ALA A 11 32.43 67.23 51.85
CA ALA A 11 33.65 66.88 52.55
C ALA A 11 33.35 66.55 54.03
N SER A 12 33.96 65.49 54.55
CA SER A 12 34.29 65.39 55.97
C SER A 12 35.52 64.48 56.14
N SER A 13 36.53 65.06 56.78
CA SER A 13 37.92 64.61 56.86
C SER A 13 38.13 63.53 57.95
N PRO A 14 39.36 62.99 58.13
CA PRO A 14 39.66 61.57 58.23
C PRO A 14 39.75 61.07 59.69
N PRO A 15 39.95 59.77 59.89
CA PRO A 15 41.26 59.32 60.42
C PRO A 15 41.64 57.96 59.79
N SER A 16 42.81 57.35 59.87
CA SER A 16 44.01 57.49 60.67
C SER A 16 44.95 56.39 60.16
N SER A 17 46.26 56.66 60.19
CA SER A 17 47.34 55.67 60.32
C SER A 17 47.33 54.47 59.36
N VAL A 18 48.01 54.64 58.23
CA VAL A 18 48.52 53.54 57.41
C VAL A 18 49.50 52.72 58.28
N GLN A 19 49.04 51.58 58.79
CA GLN A 19 49.95 50.55 59.31
C GLN A 19 50.76 50.02 58.14
N SER A 20 52.07 50.27 58.18
CA SER A 20 53.09 49.85 57.23
C SER A 20 53.37 48.35 57.33
N GLY A 21 52.34 47.53 57.14
CA GLY A 21 52.51 46.09 56.95
C GLY A 21 53.20 45.81 55.62
N LYS A 22 54.09 44.82 55.62
CA LYS A 22 54.89 44.39 54.47
C LYS A 22 54.53 42.94 54.14
N ILE A 23 54.18 42.66 52.89
CA ILE A 23 53.88 41.30 52.38
C ILE A 23 55.06 40.80 51.57
N THR A 24 55.60 39.65 51.93
CA THR A 24 56.64 38.98 51.14
C THR A 24 56.02 38.20 50.00
N CYS A 25 56.50 38.40 48.78
CA CYS A 25 56.06 37.61 47.64
C CYS A 25 56.63 36.20 47.71
N GLY A 26 55.78 35.18 47.66
CA GLY A 26 56.26 33.80 47.67
C GLY A 26 57.08 33.38 46.45
N ALA A 27 56.90 34.05 45.32
CA ALA A 27 57.59 33.72 44.08
C ALA A 27 59.02 34.27 43.97
N CYS A 28 59.27 35.51 44.42
CA CYS A 28 60.58 36.19 44.27
C CYS A 28 61.15 36.78 45.57
N LYS A 29 60.44 36.63 46.70
CA LYS A 29 60.80 37.15 48.03
C LYS A 29 60.88 38.67 48.15
N ALA A 30 60.53 39.42 47.09
CA ALA A 30 60.40 40.88 47.17
C ALA A 30 59.30 41.28 48.16
N THR A 31 59.53 42.39 48.86
CA THR A 31 58.58 42.95 49.82
C THR A 31 57.61 43.92 49.15
N ASN A 32 56.32 43.78 49.43
CA ASN A 32 55.25 44.53 48.80
C ASN A 32 54.39 45.24 49.87
N PRO A 33 53.78 46.39 49.56
CA PRO A 33 52.85 47.05 50.47
C PRO A 33 51.59 46.19 50.68
N VAL A 34 51.02 46.25 51.88
CA VAL A 34 49.71 45.65 52.18
C VAL A 34 48.63 46.26 51.28
N GLY A 35 47.83 45.41 50.64
CA GLY A 35 46.76 45.80 49.69
C GLY A 35 47.13 45.67 48.21
N GLY A 36 48.41 45.43 47.87
CA GLY A 36 48.82 45.13 46.49
C GLY A 36 48.30 43.78 46.02
N GLN A 37 47.66 43.72 44.85
CA GLN A 37 47.15 42.46 44.27
C GLN A 37 48.25 41.59 43.65
N PHE A 38 49.30 42.25 43.12
CA PHE A 38 50.43 41.63 42.45
C PHE A 38 51.75 42.12 43.04
N CYS A 39 52.78 41.30 42.96
CA CYS A 39 54.12 41.65 43.40
C CYS A 39 54.75 42.71 42.48
N ALA A 40 55.30 43.78 43.05
CA ALA A 40 56.00 44.82 42.30
C ALA A 40 57.33 44.36 41.68
N GLY A 41 57.96 43.29 42.20
CA GLY A 41 59.22 42.76 41.70
C GLY A 41 59.08 41.77 40.54
N CYS A 42 58.06 40.89 40.58
CA CYS A 42 57.89 39.84 39.56
C CYS A 42 56.48 39.73 38.96
N GLY A 43 55.55 40.59 39.36
CA GLY A 43 54.17 40.61 38.85
C GLY A 43 53.29 39.44 39.31
N HIS A 44 53.77 38.56 40.19
CA HIS A 44 53.00 37.40 40.65
C HIS A 44 51.88 37.78 41.62
N ALA A 45 50.73 37.10 41.57
CA ALA A 45 49.64 37.36 42.50
C ALA A 45 50.10 37.14 43.96
N LEU A 46 49.72 38.05 44.84
CA LEU A 46 50.04 37.96 46.27
C LEU A 46 48.94 37.22 47.05
N TYR A 47 47.73 37.18 46.49
CA TYR A 47 46.55 36.57 47.08
C TYR A 47 45.92 35.54 46.16
N GLU A 48 45.27 34.54 46.77
CA GLU A 48 44.38 33.60 46.11
C GLU A 48 43.09 33.44 46.95
N PRO A 49 41.97 33.00 46.36
CA PRO A 49 40.79 32.67 47.15
C PRO A 49 41.02 31.40 47.97
N CYS A 50 40.60 31.42 49.24
CA CYS A 50 40.55 30.21 50.06
C CYS A 50 39.60 29.17 49.44
N ALA A 51 40.04 27.92 49.32
CA ALA A 51 39.26 26.84 48.71
C ALA A 51 37.92 26.54 49.42
N GLN A 52 37.75 26.93 50.69
CA GLN A 52 36.53 26.68 51.47
C GLN A 52 35.62 27.91 51.59
N CYS A 53 36.17 29.09 51.90
CA CYS A 53 35.37 30.29 52.18
C CYS A 53 35.50 31.40 51.13
N ASN A 54 36.31 31.19 50.08
CA ASN A 54 36.56 32.09 48.96
C ASN A 54 37.14 33.48 49.33
N LYS A 55 37.42 33.75 50.61
CA LYS A 55 38.07 34.98 51.06
C LYS A 55 39.55 34.97 50.64
N PRO A 56 40.13 36.14 50.30
CA PRO A 56 41.53 36.24 49.87
C PRO A 56 42.47 35.81 51.01
N VAL A 57 43.38 34.91 50.69
CA VAL A 57 44.48 34.43 51.55
C VAL A 57 45.80 34.65 50.84
N LEU A 58 46.88 34.82 51.61
CA LEU A 58 48.22 34.97 51.01
C LEU A 58 48.70 33.62 50.46
N LEU A 59 49.43 33.63 49.34
CA LEU A 59 49.94 32.39 48.74
C LEU A 59 50.94 31.62 49.64
N GLU A 60 51.56 32.28 50.63
CA GLU A 60 52.49 31.67 51.61
C GLU A 60 51.79 31.29 52.95
N GLN A 61 50.47 31.50 53.07
CA GLN A 61 49.74 31.24 54.31
C GLN A 61 49.38 29.75 54.44
N SER A 62 49.67 29.15 55.61
CA SER A 62 49.39 27.72 55.84
C SER A 62 47.91 27.42 56.16
N PHE A 63 47.23 28.30 56.90
CA PHE A 63 45.82 28.14 57.28
C PHE A 63 45.03 29.41 57.01
N CYS A 64 43.82 29.30 56.49
CA CYS A 64 42.97 30.46 56.24
C CYS A 64 42.60 31.17 57.55
N GLY A 65 43.00 32.43 57.69
CA GLY A 65 42.71 33.25 58.87
C GLY A 65 41.23 33.59 59.08
N HIS A 66 40.36 33.23 58.14
CA HIS A 66 38.90 33.47 58.24
C HIS A 66 38.08 32.22 58.58
N CYS A 67 38.50 31.03 58.15
CA CYS A 67 37.71 29.79 58.31
C CYS A 67 38.51 28.58 58.83
N GLY A 68 39.82 28.72 59.01
CA GLY A 68 40.69 27.64 59.50
C GLY A 68 41.09 26.58 58.47
N CYS A 69 40.64 26.69 57.21
CA CYS A 69 40.99 25.75 56.13
C CYS A 69 42.51 25.57 55.99
N ASP A 70 42.97 24.31 55.91
CA ASP A 70 44.37 23.97 55.61
C ASP A 70 44.67 24.24 54.13
N LEU A 71 45.36 25.35 53.89
CA LEU A 71 45.72 25.79 52.55
C LEU A 71 46.87 24.96 51.99
N VAL A 72 47.74 24.41 52.83
CA VAL A 72 48.83 23.52 52.41
C VAL A 72 48.26 22.22 51.84
N ALA A 73 47.29 21.61 52.53
CA ALA A 73 46.59 20.42 52.04
C ALA A 73 45.83 20.70 50.73
N SER A 74 45.19 21.87 50.61
CA SER A 74 44.49 22.29 49.39
C SER A 74 45.44 22.42 48.18
N ILE A 75 46.60 23.04 48.38
CA ILE A 75 47.64 23.17 47.35
C ILE A 75 48.25 21.82 46.98
N SER A 76 48.48 20.94 47.96
CA SER A 76 48.93 19.56 47.72
C SER A 76 47.94 18.77 46.86
N ASN A 77 46.64 18.84 47.16
CA ASN A 77 45.60 18.20 46.36
C ASN A 77 45.54 18.74 44.92
N ARG A 78 45.68 20.06 44.75
CA ARG A 78 45.75 20.68 43.42
C ARG A 78 47.01 20.25 42.66
N LYS A 79 48.16 20.14 43.33
CA LYS A 79 49.40 19.60 42.76
C LYS A 79 49.20 18.17 42.25
N ASN A 80 48.65 17.29 43.09
CA ASN A 80 48.36 15.90 42.73
C ASN A 80 47.38 15.81 41.55
N SER A 81 46.37 16.68 41.49
CA SER A 81 45.44 16.75 40.36
C SER A 81 46.14 17.17 39.05
N LEU A 82 47.05 18.15 39.11
CA LEU A 82 47.84 18.56 37.95
C LEU A 82 48.82 17.46 37.50
N GLU A 83 49.43 16.74 38.43
CA GLU A 83 50.27 15.57 38.13
C GLU A 83 49.46 14.42 37.50
N GLY A 84 48.25 14.16 38.01
CA GLY A 84 47.30 13.22 37.41
C GLY A 84 46.95 13.56 35.97
N LYS A 85 46.74 14.85 35.65
CA LYS A 85 46.51 15.30 34.27
C LYS A 85 47.71 15.02 33.35
N ILE A 86 48.94 15.11 33.83
CA ILE A 86 50.12 14.74 33.03
C ILE A 86 50.07 13.24 32.69
N ALA A 87 49.71 12.39 33.66
CA ALA A 87 49.54 10.95 33.43
C ALA A 87 48.41 10.65 32.44
N ASP A 88 47.27 11.34 32.56
CA ASP A 88 46.14 11.22 31.62
C ASP A 88 46.53 11.64 30.20
N ALA A 89 47.32 12.72 30.06
CA ALA A 89 47.82 13.15 28.77
C ALA A 89 48.79 12.14 28.14
N ILE A 90 49.67 11.53 28.95
CA ILE A 90 50.57 10.48 28.49
C ILE A 90 49.75 9.26 28.04
N ASN A 91 48.69 8.90 28.77
CA ASN A 91 47.81 7.79 28.39
C ASN A 91 47.05 8.10 27.09
N ALA A 92 46.52 9.31 26.93
CA ALA A 92 45.91 9.74 25.67
C ALA A 92 46.89 9.70 24.49
N ALA A 93 48.16 10.09 24.70
CA ALA A 93 49.20 9.97 23.68
C ALA A 93 49.53 8.50 23.35
N LYS A 94 49.55 7.60 24.34
CA LYS A 94 49.69 6.14 24.10
C LYS A 94 48.53 5.58 23.29
N GLU A 95 47.33 6.17 23.38
CA GLU A 95 46.17 5.82 22.56
C GLU A 95 46.18 6.51 21.17
N ARG A 96 47.22 7.32 20.87
CA ARG A 96 47.34 8.16 19.67
C ARG A 96 46.27 9.24 19.56
N ASP A 97 45.70 9.65 20.69
CA ASP A 97 44.78 10.78 20.80
C ASP A 97 45.59 12.04 21.17
N PHE A 98 46.42 12.50 20.23
CA PHE A 98 47.36 13.60 20.45
C PHE A 98 46.66 14.94 20.69
N ASP A 99 45.49 15.16 20.10
CA ASP A 99 44.68 16.36 20.34
C ASP A 99 44.18 16.41 21.80
N LYS A 100 43.66 15.29 22.32
CA LYS A 100 43.27 15.18 23.73
C LYS A 100 44.48 15.33 24.64
N SER A 101 45.60 14.69 24.31
CA SER A 101 46.85 14.79 25.08
C SER A 101 47.33 16.25 25.19
N LYS A 102 47.40 16.96 24.06
CA LYS A 102 47.77 18.37 23.97
C LYS A 102 46.80 19.27 24.74
N GLY A 103 45.49 19.00 24.64
CA GLY A 103 44.45 19.71 25.40
C GLY A 103 44.64 19.57 26.91
N ILE A 104 44.89 18.36 27.41
CA ILE A 104 45.13 18.09 28.83
C ILE A 104 46.42 18.76 29.31
N LEU A 105 47.52 18.67 28.55
CA LEU A 105 48.79 19.32 28.89
C LEU A 105 48.68 20.84 28.89
N ALA A 106 47.89 21.43 27.99
CA ALA A 106 47.64 22.87 27.95
C ALA A 106 47.00 23.38 29.24
N VAL A 107 46.18 22.58 29.93
CA VAL A 107 45.61 22.94 31.24
C VAL A 107 46.71 23.08 32.30
N VAL A 108 47.72 22.20 32.27
CA VAL A 108 48.83 22.20 33.23
C VAL A 108 49.87 23.27 32.87
N THR A 109 50.21 23.42 31.59
CA THR A 109 51.26 24.37 31.15
C THR A 109 50.83 25.84 31.17
N ARG A 110 49.52 26.12 31.18
CA ARG A 110 48.95 27.46 31.36
C ARG A 110 48.92 27.91 32.83
N GLU A 111 49.17 27.00 33.77
CA GLU A 111 49.28 27.36 35.19
C GLU A 111 50.42 28.35 35.40
N LYS A 112 50.18 29.38 36.20
CA LYS A 112 51.14 30.47 36.43
C LYS A 112 51.68 30.48 37.84
N ASP A 113 50.99 29.82 38.78
CA ASP A 113 51.37 29.76 40.19
C ASP A 113 52.79 29.23 40.39
N TYR A 114 53.61 29.97 41.14
CA TYR A 114 54.99 29.60 41.37
C TYR A 114 55.15 28.26 42.12
N ARG A 115 54.14 27.84 42.89
CA ARG A 115 54.15 26.59 43.68
C ARG A 115 54.05 25.34 42.82
N PHE A 116 53.59 25.47 41.57
CA PHE A 116 53.50 24.36 40.62
C PHE A 116 54.61 24.37 39.56
N LYS A 117 55.65 25.21 39.70
CA LYS A 117 56.76 25.34 38.73
C LYS A 117 57.36 24.00 38.29
N GLU A 118 57.58 23.09 39.23
CA GLU A 118 58.12 21.75 38.94
C GLU A 118 57.15 20.92 38.09
N VAL A 119 55.87 20.89 38.45
CA VAL A 119 54.81 20.17 37.72
C VAL A 119 54.63 20.77 36.31
N ILE A 120 54.70 22.10 36.18
CA ILE A 120 54.66 22.80 34.90
C ILE A 120 55.88 22.42 34.04
N ALA A 121 57.08 22.35 34.63
CA ALA A 121 58.29 21.94 33.92
C ALA A 121 58.21 20.47 33.45
N HIS A 122 57.68 19.57 34.29
CA HIS A 122 57.39 18.19 33.91
C HIS A 122 56.36 18.12 32.76
N ALA A 123 55.28 18.89 32.83
CA ALA A 123 54.27 18.96 31.77
C ALA A 123 54.84 19.48 30.44
N LYS A 124 55.69 20.51 30.47
CA LYS A 124 56.38 21.03 29.28
C LYS A 124 57.33 19.99 28.66
N THR A 125 58.04 19.25 29.50
CA THR A 125 58.93 18.17 29.05
C THR A 125 58.14 17.02 28.42
N ALA A 126 57.02 16.63 29.04
CA ALA A 126 56.10 15.64 28.47
C ALA A 126 55.50 16.13 27.15
N GLN A 127 55.09 17.40 27.07
CA GLN A 127 54.56 18.03 25.86
C GLN A 127 55.57 17.99 24.71
N GLN A 128 56.82 18.40 24.92
CA GLN A 128 57.85 18.34 23.88
C GLN A 128 58.08 16.92 23.34
N LYS A 129 58.12 15.93 24.23
CA LYS A 129 58.27 14.52 23.83
C LYS A 129 57.07 14.01 23.05
N ILE A 130 55.86 14.35 23.50
CA ILE A 130 54.61 13.94 22.84
C ILE A 130 54.47 14.64 21.49
N ASP A 131 54.81 15.93 21.39
CA ASP A 131 54.76 16.69 20.13
C ASP A 131 55.71 16.07 19.09
N LEU A 132 56.93 15.65 19.48
CA LEU A 132 57.86 14.97 18.58
C LEU A 132 57.31 13.62 18.08
N ILE A 133 56.73 12.83 18.98
CA ILE A 133 56.09 11.55 18.63
C ILE A 133 54.88 11.79 17.72
N ALA A 134 54.06 12.80 18.03
CA ALA A 134 52.90 13.17 17.25
C ALA A 134 53.28 13.61 15.83
N GLU A 135 54.32 14.44 15.68
CA GLU A 135 54.81 14.87 14.37
C GLU A 135 55.26 13.67 13.52
N GLN A 136 56.00 12.74 14.11
CA GLN A 136 56.48 11.54 13.42
C GLN A 136 55.33 10.57 13.06
N GLU A 137 54.46 10.24 14.00
CA GLU A 137 53.37 9.28 13.78
C GLU A 137 52.27 9.85 12.87
N CYS A 138 51.87 11.11 13.06
CA CYS A 138 50.89 11.77 12.19
C CYS A 138 51.44 12.01 10.78
N GLY A 139 52.72 12.34 10.63
CA GLY A 139 53.37 12.47 9.33
C GLY A 139 53.33 11.16 8.54
N SER A 140 53.78 10.07 9.17
CA SER A 140 53.75 8.72 8.58
C SER A 140 52.32 8.24 8.26
N ALA A 141 51.35 8.51 9.15
CA ALA A 141 49.95 8.20 8.90
C ALA A 141 49.38 8.99 7.72
N SER A 142 49.71 10.29 7.61
CA SER A 142 49.29 11.15 6.50
C SER A 142 49.80 10.65 5.15
N GLU A 143 51.08 10.26 5.06
CA GLU A 143 51.67 9.68 3.85
C GLU A 143 50.95 8.38 3.43
N ARG A 144 50.66 7.49 4.39
CA ARG A 144 49.91 6.25 4.12
C ARG A 144 48.48 6.52 3.70
N ILE A 145 47.81 7.49 4.32
CA ILE A 145 46.45 7.90 3.93
C ILE A 145 46.45 8.46 2.50
N ALA A 146 47.44 9.28 2.13
CA ALA A 146 47.57 9.80 0.78
C ALA A 146 47.83 8.67 -0.25
N ALA A 147 48.69 7.70 0.08
CA ALA A 147 48.91 6.53 -0.77
C ALA A 147 47.66 5.64 -0.87
N ALA A 148 46.89 5.51 0.22
CA ALA A 148 45.64 4.76 0.22
C ALA A 148 44.57 5.46 -0.62
N GLN A 149 44.51 6.79 -0.61
CA GLN A 149 43.65 7.56 -1.50
C GLN A 149 43.97 7.26 -2.97
N GLN A 150 45.25 7.27 -3.34
CA GLN A 150 45.66 6.94 -4.71
C GLN A 150 45.26 5.51 -5.10
N ALA A 151 45.45 4.55 -4.20
CA ALA A 151 45.00 3.17 -4.41
C ALA A 151 43.48 3.07 -4.55
N TYR A 152 42.72 3.81 -3.75
CA TYR A 152 41.26 3.87 -3.82
C TYR A 152 40.78 4.45 -5.15
N ASP A 153 41.43 5.52 -5.65
CA ASP A 153 41.07 6.18 -6.91
C ASP A 153 41.26 5.29 -8.14
N VAL A 154 42.20 4.34 -8.08
CA VAL A 154 42.43 3.33 -9.13
C VAL A 154 41.74 1.98 -8.86
N GLY A 155 40.96 1.88 -7.78
CA GLY A 155 40.19 0.67 -7.43
C GLY A 155 40.95 -0.45 -6.73
N ASP A 156 42.19 -0.23 -6.29
CA ASP A 156 43.01 -1.24 -5.60
C ASP A 156 42.65 -1.36 -4.11
N SER A 157 41.54 -2.04 -3.85
CA SER A 157 40.98 -2.23 -2.50
C SER A 157 41.91 -3.04 -1.58
N ALA A 158 42.71 -3.96 -2.12
CA ALA A 158 43.68 -4.73 -1.35
C ALA A 158 44.76 -3.81 -0.79
N ARG A 159 45.29 -2.90 -1.61
CA ARG A 159 46.29 -1.92 -1.20
C ARG A 159 45.73 -0.90 -0.21
N VAL A 160 44.47 -0.48 -0.35
CA VAL A 160 43.79 0.38 0.64
C VAL A 160 43.75 -0.28 2.01
N VAL A 161 43.31 -1.54 2.08
CA VAL A 161 43.23 -2.29 3.35
C VAL A 161 44.62 -2.50 3.94
N GLU A 162 45.62 -2.88 3.14
CA GLU A 162 47.01 -3.05 3.59
C GLU A 162 47.56 -1.76 4.23
N LEU A 163 47.35 -0.60 3.59
CA LEU A 163 47.86 0.69 4.05
C LEU A 163 47.17 1.20 5.31
N LEU A 164 45.85 1.04 5.41
CA LEU A 164 45.04 1.68 6.46
C LEU A 164 44.77 0.78 7.67
N SER A 165 44.67 -0.54 7.49
CA SER A 165 44.33 -1.48 8.60
C SER A 165 45.38 -1.53 9.71
N SER A 166 46.63 -1.19 9.40
CA SER A 166 47.73 -1.13 10.36
C SER A 166 47.81 0.18 11.15
N LEU A 167 47.03 1.20 10.78
CA LEU A 167 46.98 2.49 11.47
C LEU A 167 45.99 2.44 12.63
N SER A 168 46.31 3.15 13.72
CA SER A 168 45.34 3.40 14.79
C SER A 168 44.13 4.14 14.24
N SER A 169 42.92 3.74 14.63
CA SER A 169 41.68 4.41 14.25
C SER A 169 41.63 5.89 14.66
N LYS A 170 42.44 6.32 15.62
CA LYS A 170 42.58 7.73 16.03
C LYS A 170 43.39 8.58 15.03
N LEU A 171 44.25 7.95 14.23
CA LEU A 171 45.06 8.61 13.20
C LEU A 171 44.38 8.64 11.83
N LEU A 172 43.31 7.86 11.65
CA LEU A 172 42.55 7.86 10.40
C LEU A 172 41.55 9.02 10.35
N THR A 173 41.53 9.72 9.22
CA THR A 173 40.46 10.67 8.89
C THR A 173 39.11 9.94 8.73
N PRO A 174 37.97 10.64 8.87
CA PRO A 174 36.65 10.05 8.59
C PRO A 174 36.56 9.41 7.19
N GLU A 175 37.16 10.05 6.18
CA GLU A 175 37.20 9.58 4.80
C GLU A 175 38.01 8.29 4.69
N ALA A 176 39.21 8.25 5.27
CA ALA A 176 40.06 7.05 5.26
C ALA A 176 39.39 5.87 5.98
N LYS A 177 38.65 6.12 7.07
CA LYS A 177 37.84 5.09 7.74
C LYS A 177 36.75 4.54 6.81
N SER A 178 36.04 5.43 6.11
CA SER A 178 35.00 5.02 5.17
C SER A 178 35.58 4.20 4.02
N GLN A 179 36.72 4.60 3.47
CA GLN A 179 37.44 3.88 2.42
C GLN A 179 37.93 2.51 2.88
N LEU A 180 38.53 2.42 4.06
CA LEU A 180 38.95 1.15 4.66
C LEU A 180 37.75 0.23 4.83
N GLN A 181 36.63 0.73 5.39
CA GLN A 181 35.43 -0.08 5.58
C GLN A 181 34.89 -0.60 4.25
N ARG A 182 34.71 0.27 3.24
CA ARG A 182 34.21 -0.11 1.92
C ARG A 182 35.11 -1.13 1.24
N SER A 183 36.42 -0.92 1.28
CA SER A 183 37.41 -1.80 0.66
C SER A 183 37.46 -3.17 1.35
N THR A 184 37.40 -3.20 2.68
CA THR A 184 37.31 -4.46 3.45
C THR A 184 36.03 -5.23 3.10
N THR A 185 34.87 -4.57 3.12
CA THR A 185 33.60 -5.21 2.75
C THR A 185 33.62 -5.75 1.33
N LEU A 186 34.18 -5.01 0.37
CA LEU A 186 34.31 -5.46 -1.01
C LEU A 186 35.18 -6.73 -1.11
N LEU A 187 36.34 -6.77 -0.45
CA LEU A 187 37.23 -7.94 -0.47
C LEU A 187 36.58 -9.16 0.19
N GLU A 188 35.84 -8.97 1.28
CA GLU A 188 35.08 -10.05 1.93
C GLU A 188 33.98 -10.61 1.01
N GLN A 189 33.25 -9.74 0.32
CA GLN A 189 32.23 -10.12 -0.66
C GLN A 189 32.82 -10.88 -1.84
N LEU A 190 33.94 -10.39 -2.41
CA LEU A 190 34.66 -11.05 -3.50
C LEU A 190 35.11 -12.44 -3.08
N LYS A 191 35.79 -12.56 -1.94
CA LYS A 191 36.23 -13.86 -1.41
C LYS A 191 35.07 -14.84 -1.23
N THR A 192 33.94 -14.37 -0.70
CA THR A 192 32.75 -15.21 -0.49
C THR A 192 32.15 -15.68 -1.82
N ALA A 193 32.05 -14.77 -2.79
CA ALA A 193 31.54 -15.09 -4.12
C ALA A 193 32.47 -16.06 -4.88
N GLU A 194 33.80 -15.86 -4.81
CA GLU A 194 34.79 -16.77 -5.40
C GLU A 194 34.71 -18.19 -4.80
N GLN A 195 34.56 -18.30 -3.47
CA GLN A 195 34.37 -19.59 -2.79
C GLN A 195 33.08 -20.27 -3.23
N SER A 196 31.98 -19.52 -3.29
CA SER A 196 30.68 -20.03 -3.74
C SER A 196 30.73 -20.51 -5.20
N LEU A 197 31.43 -19.76 -6.07
CA LEU A 197 31.66 -20.16 -7.46
C LEU A 197 32.46 -21.46 -7.54
N HIS A 198 33.52 -21.58 -6.73
CA HIS A 198 34.34 -22.78 -6.68
C HIS A 198 33.52 -24.01 -6.28
N GLU A 199 32.71 -23.92 -5.23
CA GLU A 199 31.84 -25.00 -4.78
C GLU A 199 30.78 -25.37 -5.83
N ALA A 200 30.16 -24.39 -6.47
CA ALA A 200 29.17 -24.61 -7.53
C ALA A 200 29.80 -25.36 -8.72
N PHE A 201 31.04 -25.02 -9.10
CA PHE A 201 31.78 -25.72 -10.16
C PHE A 201 32.10 -27.16 -9.80
N GLN A 202 32.51 -27.44 -8.55
CA GLN A 202 32.75 -28.81 -8.08
C GLN A 202 31.47 -29.66 -8.18
N LYS A 203 30.32 -29.08 -7.82
CA LYS A 203 29.01 -29.73 -7.90
C LYS A 203 28.40 -29.74 -9.30
N ARG A 204 29.03 -29.07 -10.28
CA ARG A 204 28.49 -28.82 -11.63
C ARG A 204 27.12 -28.12 -11.61
N ASP A 205 26.90 -27.29 -10.59
CA ASP A 205 25.71 -26.48 -10.42
C ASP A 205 25.84 -25.19 -11.24
N TRP A 206 25.50 -25.29 -12.53
CA TRP A 206 25.58 -24.17 -13.46
C TRP A 206 24.60 -23.04 -13.12
N THR A 207 23.48 -23.35 -12.47
CA THR A 207 22.45 -22.39 -12.08
C THR A 207 23.00 -21.45 -11.01
N THR A 208 23.53 -21.98 -9.91
CA THR A 208 24.21 -21.18 -8.88
C THR A 208 25.45 -20.48 -9.46
N SER A 209 26.21 -21.16 -10.32
CA SER A 209 27.38 -20.56 -10.98
C SER A 209 27.02 -19.30 -11.77
N GLY A 210 25.89 -19.30 -12.49
CA GLY A 210 25.44 -18.15 -13.27
C GLY A 210 25.12 -16.94 -12.41
N VAL A 211 24.35 -17.14 -11.33
CA VAL A 211 24.00 -16.08 -10.36
C VAL A 211 25.25 -15.49 -9.70
N VAL A 212 26.17 -16.33 -9.24
CA VAL A 212 27.41 -15.88 -8.60
C VAL A 212 28.32 -15.14 -9.57
N LEU A 213 28.33 -15.50 -10.86
CA LEU A 213 29.13 -14.80 -11.87
C LEU A 213 28.60 -13.40 -12.17
N ASP A 214 27.28 -13.20 -12.18
CA ASP A 214 26.71 -11.84 -12.27
C ASP A 214 27.09 -11.01 -11.04
N GLN A 215 26.99 -11.59 -9.83
CA GLN A 215 27.43 -10.91 -8.60
C GLN A 215 28.91 -10.52 -8.66
N LEU A 216 29.80 -11.39 -9.15
CA LEU A 216 31.22 -11.07 -9.30
C LEU A 216 31.45 -9.94 -10.31
N LEU A 217 30.70 -9.89 -11.41
CA LEU A 217 30.77 -8.79 -12.38
C LEU A 217 30.17 -7.48 -11.85
N GLU A 218 29.20 -7.53 -10.94
CA GLU A 218 28.73 -6.32 -10.23
C GLU A 218 29.80 -5.77 -9.27
N LEU A 219 30.51 -6.66 -8.58
CA LEU A 219 31.61 -6.29 -7.66
C LEU A 219 32.87 -5.85 -8.40
N GLN A 220 33.18 -6.47 -9.54
CA GLN A 220 34.35 -6.19 -10.39
C GLN A 220 33.96 -6.23 -11.89
N PRO A 221 33.42 -5.12 -12.43
CA PRO A 221 32.92 -5.07 -13.81
C PRO A 221 33.97 -5.33 -14.90
N ASP A 222 35.23 -4.99 -14.61
CA ASP A 222 36.32 -5.02 -15.59
C ASP A 222 37.14 -6.32 -15.57
N ASP A 223 36.72 -7.37 -14.84
CA ASP A 223 37.45 -8.65 -14.83
C ASP A 223 37.19 -9.47 -16.14
N PRO A 224 38.18 -9.57 -17.06
CA PRO A 224 38.00 -10.26 -18.33
C PRO A 224 37.90 -11.78 -18.16
N SER A 225 38.43 -12.34 -17.07
CA SER A 225 38.40 -13.77 -16.77
C SER A 225 37.01 -14.18 -16.31
N VAL A 226 36.42 -13.42 -15.38
CA VAL A 226 35.04 -13.60 -14.91
C VAL A 226 34.07 -13.40 -16.07
N ALA A 227 34.24 -12.33 -16.87
CA ALA A 227 33.39 -12.07 -18.03
C ALA A 227 33.41 -13.23 -19.05
N LYS A 228 34.60 -13.77 -19.36
CA LYS A 228 34.74 -14.92 -20.25
C LYS A 228 34.13 -16.20 -19.66
N LEU A 229 34.19 -16.37 -18.35
CA LEU A 229 33.58 -17.51 -17.66
C LEU A 229 32.04 -17.40 -17.66
N ALA A 230 31.50 -16.22 -17.35
CA ALA A 230 30.08 -15.91 -17.42
C ALA A 230 29.49 -16.20 -18.81
N GLN A 231 30.19 -15.82 -19.88
CA GLN A 231 29.83 -16.17 -21.26
C GLN A 231 29.76 -17.69 -21.49
N LYS A 232 30.72 -18.45 -20.97
CA LYS A 232 30.74 -19.92 -21.11
C LYS A 232 29.62 -20.59 -20.33
N VAL A 233 29.38 -20.15 -19.09
CA VAL A 233 28.31 -20.67 -18.23
C VAL A 233 26.94 -20.32 -18.83
N GLY A 234 26.75 -19.10 -19.31
CA GLY A 234 25.53 -18.68 -20.00
C GLY A 234 25.19 -19.57 -21.18
N LYS A 235 26.16 -19.89 -22.06
CA LYS A 235 25.95 -20.85 -23.16
C LYS A 235 25.49 -22.23 -22.68
N LYS A 236 26.04 -22.73 -21.56
CA LYS A 236 25.61 -24.02 -20.98
C LYS A 236 24.18 -23.97 -20.45
N LEU A 237 23.80 -22.87 -19.80
CA LEU A 237 22.46 -22.67 -19.27
C LEU A 237 21.43 -22.53 -20.40
N ILE A 238 21.73 -21.77 -21.45
CA ILE A 238 20.88 -21.65 -22.65
C ILE A 238 20.68 -23.02 -23.32
N ALA A 239 21.75 -23.82 -23.47
CA ALA A 239 21.65 -25.18 -23.99
C ALA A 239 20.79 -26.09 -23.09
N LYS A 240 20.96 -26.00 -21.76
CA LYS A 240 20.14 -26.76 -20.79
C LYS A 240 18.66 -26.36 -20.88
N ALA A 241 18.35 -25.07 -20.94
CA ALA A 241 16.99 -24.55 -21.10
C ALA A 241 16.37 -25.00 -22.43
N THR A 242 17.14 -25.03 -23.51
CA THR A 242 16.70 -25.54 -24.82
C THR A 242 16.29 -27.01 -24.75
N THR A 243 17.09 -27.87 -24.09
CA THR A 243 16.75 -29.29 -23.88
C THR A 243 15.51 -29.45 -23.00
N LEU A 244 15.36 -28.62 -21.98
CA LEU A 244 14.16 -28.62 -21.13
C LEU A 244 12.91 -28.24 -21.93
N ARG A 245 13.00 -27.22 -22.79
CA ARG A 245 11.93 -26.85 -23.73
C ARG A 245 11.55 -28.03 -24.65
N GLN A 246 12.53 -28.69 -25.27
CA GLN A 246 12.28 -29.84 -26.17
C GLN A 246 11.59 -31.03 -25.48
N THR A 247 11.70 -31.10 -24.14
CA THR A 247 11.03 -32.12 -23.32
C THR A 247 9.78 -31.59 -22.61
N HIS A 248 9.25 -30.46 -23.06
CA HIS A 248 8.09 -29.74 -22.52
C HIS A 248 8.20 -29.33 -21.04
N LYS A 249 9.43 -29.21 -20.49
CA LYS A 249 9.71 -28.77 -19.13
C LYS A 249 9.90 -27.25 -19.05
N TYR A 250 8.90 -26.51 -19.51
CA TYR A 250 8.96 -25.05 -19.64
C TYR A 250 9.22 -24.29 -18.32
N ALA A 251 8.57 -24.70 -17.21
CA ALA A 251 8.81 -24.05 -15.91
C ALA A 251 10.27 -24.18 -15.45
N ALA A 252 10.84 -25.39 -15.53
CA ALA A 252 12.25 -25.61 -15.23
C ALA A 252 13.18 -24.90 -16.23
N ALA A 253 12.77 -24.73 -17.49
CA ALA A 253 13.52 -23.97 -18.47
C ALA A 253 13.57 -22.47 -18.10
N ALA A 254 12.45 -21.90 -17.62
CA ALA A 254 12.37 -20.52 -17.14
C ALA A 254 13.33 -20.28 -15.97
N GLU A 255 13.28 -21.14 -14.94
CA GLU A 255 14.19 -21.07 -13.78
C GLU A 255 15.67 -21.11 -14.19
N VAL A 256 16.02 -21.93 -15.19
CA VAL A 256 17.39 -22.00 -15.71
C VAL A 256 17.78 -20.74 -16.48
N LEU A 257 16.85 -20.12 -17.21
CA LEU A 257 17.07 -18.89 -17.97
C LEU A 257 17.24 -17.67 -17.06
N ASP A 258 16.56 -17.62 -15.92
CA ASP A 258 16.73 -16.55 -14.93
C ASP A 258 18.15 -16.54 -14.35
N CYS A 259 18.80 -17.71 -14.30
CA CYS A 259 20.19 -17.84 -13.87
C CYS A 259 21.23 -17.53 -14.96
N VAL A 260 20.84 -17.18 -16.19
CA VAL A 260 21.80 -16.85 -17.25
C VAL A 260 22.45 -15.49 -16.96
N PRO A 261 23.79 -15.41 -16.87
CA PRO A 261 24.48 -14.15 -16.62
C PRO A 261 24.09 -13.05 -17.62
N ALA A 262 23.91 -11.82 -17.16
CA ALA A 262 23.47 -10.68 -17.98
C ALA A 262 24.32 -10.50 -19.24
N ILE A 263 25.65 -10.63 -19.13
CA ILE A 263 26.59 -10.51 -20.25
C ILE A 263 26.35 -11.56 -21.35
N ALA A 264 25.77 -12.72 -21.02
CA ALA A 264 25.51 -13.82 -21.94
C ALA A 264 24.11 -13.78 -22.58
N ARG A 265 23.27 -12.79 -22.27
CA ARG A 265 21.89 -12.65 -22.75
C ARG A 265 21.81 -12.06 -24.17
N GLY A 266 22.37 -12.77 -25.15
CA GLY A 266 22.28 -12.42 -26.57
C GLY A 266 20.91 -12.75 -27.20
N GLN A 267 20.78 -12.57 -28.52
CA GLN A 267 19.52 -12.79 -29.23
C GLN A 267 18.94 -14.21 -29.08
N GLU A 268 19.81 -15.22 -29.03
CA GLU A 268 19.38 -16.62 -28.80
C GLU A 268 18.66 -16.78 -27.46
N TYR A 269 19.22 -16.19 -26.40
CA TYR A 269 18.61 -16.15 -25.08
C TYR A 269 17.27 -15.41 -25.11
N LEU A 270 17.22 -14.22 -25.71
CA LEU A 270 16.01 -13.40 -25.75
C LEU A 270 14.85 -14.15 -26.41
N ASN A 271 15.09 -14.75 -27.58
CA ASN A 271 14.07 -15.51 -28.31
C ASN A 271 13.60 -16.75 -27.53
N LEU A 272 14.54 -17.47 -26.90
CA LEU A 272 14.22 -18.65 -26.10
C LEU A 272 13.43 -18.27 -24.84
N ASN A 273 13.85 -17.20 -24.14
CA ASN A 273 13.21 -16.72 -22.94
C ASN A 273 11.80 -16.22 -23.22
N GLU A 274 11.59 -15.43 -24.26
CA GLU A 274 10.25 -14.99 -24.69
C GLU A 274 9.32 -16.19 -24.90
N THR A 275 9.76 -17.18 -25.68
CA THR A 275 8.97 -18.38 -25.95
C THR A 275 8.66 -19.16 -24.67
N VAL A 276 9.68 -19.35 -23.81
CA VAL A 276 9.53 -20.12 -22.58
C VAL A 276 8.59 -19.43 -21.60
N GLN A 277 8.78 -18.14 -21.34
CA GLN A 277 7.94 -17.38 -20.41
C GLN A 277 6.49 -17.32 -20.88
N ARG A 278 6.25 -17.14 -22.18
CA ARG A 278 4.90 -17.17 -22.75
C ARG A 278 4.21 -18.52 -22.58
N VAL A 279 4.90 -19.63 -22.86
CA VAL A 279 4.34 -20.98 -22.65
C VAL A 279 4.09 -21.27 -21.17
N VAL A 280 4.98 -20.84 -20.27
CA VAL A 280 4.77 -20.93 -18.82
C VAL A 280 3.50 -20.17 -18.41
N TRP A 281 3.34 -18.94 -18.88
CA TRP A 281 2.15 -18.14 -18.61
C TRP A 281 0.89 -18.84 -19.12
N LEU A 282 0.88 -19.32 -20.37
CA LEU A 282 -0.25 -20.04 -20.98
C LEU A 282 -0.65 -21.28 -20.17
N ALA A 283 0.33 -22.10 -19.79
CA ALA A 283 0.10 -23.31 -19.00
C ALA A 283 -0.44 -23.02 -17.60
N ASN A 284 -0.03 -21.91 -16.99
CA ASN A 284 -0.46 -21.51 -15.65
C ASN A 284 -1.90 -20.97 -15.61
N GLN A 285 -2.51 -20.66 -16.75
CA GLN A 285 -3.85 -20.07 -16.77
C GLN A 285 -4.97 -21.00 -16.30
N PHE A 286 -4.76 -22.32 -16.29
CA PHE A 286 -5.79 -23.30 -15.92
C PHE A 286 -5.85 -23.61 -14.43
N ASN A 287 -4.82 -23.22 -13.67
CA ASN A 287 -4.74 -23.52 -12.24
C ASN A 287 -5.83 -22.76 -11.48
N GLY A 288 -6.69 -23.50 -10.77
CA GLY A 288 -7.79 -22.94 -9.97
C GLY A 288 -8.92 -22.31 -10.78
N GLU A 289 -9.05 -22.60 -12.07
CA GLU A 289 -10.16 -22.10 -12.87
C GLU A 289 -11.45 -22.88 -12.58
N PRO A 290 -12.51 -22.22 -12.07
CA PRO A 290 -13.75 -22.89 -11.69
C PRO A 290 -14.62 -23.31 -12.89
N PHE A 291 -14.54 -22.57 -14.00
CA PHE A 291 -15.50 -22.66 -15.09
C PHE A 291 -14.83 -22.97 -16.43
N ALA A 292 -15.49 -23.80 -17.24
CA ALA A 292 -15.07 -24.04 -18.62
C ALA A 292 -15.53 -22.87 -19.50
N THR A 293 -14.60 -21.99 -19.87
CA THR A 293 -14.89 -20.80 -20.68
C THR A 293 -14.32 -20.90 -22.10
N PRO A 294 -14.95 -20.23 -23.09
CA PRO A 294 -14.38 -20.13 -24.44
C PRO A 294 -12.98 -19.52 -24.48
N THR A 295 -12.67 -18.59 -23.55
CA THR A 295 -11.34 -17.98 -23.43
C THR A 295 -10.29 -19.00 -23.01
N LEU A 296 -10.57 -19.87 -22.04
CA LEU A 296 -9.66 -20.97 -21.68
C LEU A 296 -9.42 -21.92 -22.85
N GLY A 297 -10.44 -22.19 -23.68
CA GLY A 297 -10.29 -22.97 -24.90
C GLY A 297 -9.32 -22.33 -25.90
N ARG A 298 -9.36 -21.00 -26.08
CA ARG A 298 -8.40 -20.27 -26.93
C ARG A 298 -6.99 -20.29 -26.34
N ILE A 299 -6.84 -20.08 -25.04
CA ILE A 299 -5.56 -20.17 -24.34
C ILE A 299 -4.96 -21.58 -24.50
N ALA A 300 -5.76 -22.64 -24.36
CA ALA A 300 -5.28 -24.02 -24.50
C ALA A 300 -4.82 -24.34 -25.92
N LYS A 301 -5.51 -23.82 -26.94
CA LYS A 301 -5.08 -23.92 -28.34
C LYS A 301 -3.75 -23.20 -28.57
N GLN A 302 -3.59 -22.00 -28.03
CA GLN A 302 -2.36 -21.24 -28.16
C GLN A 302 -1.20 -21.95 -27.43
N TRP A 303 -1.47 -22.48 -26.24
CA TRP A 303 -0.51 -23.31 -25.51
C TRP A 303 -0.04 -24.49 -26.35
N LEU A 304 -0.95 -25.27 -26.95
CA LEU A 304 -0.59 -26.41 -27.79
C LEU A 304 0.30 -26.01 -28.98
N ALA A 305 -0.03 -24.88 -29.62
CA ALA A 305 0.71 -24.38 -30.78
C ALA A 305 2.13 -23.93 -30.43
N GLU A 306 2.31 -23.22 -29.31
CA GLU A 306 3.60 -22.66 -28.90
C GLU A 306 4.47 -23.64 -28.11
N SER A 307 3.87 -24.69 -27.57
CA SER A 307 4.58 -25.70 -26.77
C SER A 307 5.09 -26.89 -27.58
N ASP A 308 5.15 -26.77 -28.90
CA ASP A 308 5.55 -27.85 -29.83
C ASP A 308 4.71 -29.13 -29.63
N GLY A 309 3.41 -28.97 -29.32
CA GLY A 309 2.48 -30.09 -29.19
C GLY A 309 2.41 -30.76 -27.81
N ASP A 310 2.65 -30.02 -26.73
CA ASP A 310 2.60 -30.55 -25.35
C ASP A 310 1.32 -31.39 -25.11
N PRO A 311 1.44 -32.68 -24.72
CA PRO A 311 0.29 -33.55 -24.48
C PRO A 311 -0.68 -33.03 -23.42
N ARG A 312 -0.20 -32.24 -22.45
CA ARG A 312 -1.05 -31.63 -21.41
C ARG A 312 -1.97 -30.57 -22.01
N ALA A 313 -1.49 -29.77 -22.96
CA ALA A 313 -2.30 -28.79 -23.66
C ALA A 313 -3.42 -29.47 -24.46
N ARG A 314 -3.11 -30.58 -25.15
CA ARG A 314 -4.11 -31.37 -25.89
C ARG A 314 -5.21 -31.90 -24.98
N LYS A 315 -4.83 -32.53 -23.86
CA LYS A 315 -5.79 -33.02 -22.84
C LYS A 315 -6.66 -31.88 -22.30
N MET A 316 -6.09 -30.69 -22.11
CA MET A 316 -6.84 -29.52 -21.64
C MET A 316 -7.86 -29.03 -22.69
N ILE A 317 -7.50 -29.01 -23.98
CA ILE A 317 -8.44 -28.68 -25.06
C ILE A 317 -9.62 -29.65 -25.09
N GLU A 318 -9.35 -30.96 -25.03
CA GLU A 318 -10.39 -32.01 -25.02
C GLU A 318 -11.32 -31.82 -23.81
N ARG A 319 -10.73 -31.62 -22.62
CA ARG A 319 -11.46 -31.41 -21.37
C ARG A 319 -12.35 -30.17 -21.43
N ILE A 320 -11.83 -29.02 -21.85
CA ILE A 320 -12.61 -27.77 -21.95
C ILE A 320 -13.70 -27.91 -23.00
N SER A 321 -13.40 -28.50 -24.16
CA SER A 321 -14.37 -28.66 -25.26
C SER A 321 -15.53 -29.56 -24.86
N GLY A 322 -15.26 -30.63 -24.12
CA GLY A 322 -16.30 -31.50 -23.55
C GLY A 322 -17.15 -30.81 -22.48
N ARG A 323 -16.56 -29.90 -21.69
CA ARG A 323 -17.26 -29.20 -20.60
C ARG A 323 -18.05 -27.97 -21.03
N ILE A 324 -17.60 -27.20 -22.02
CA ILE A 324 -18.27 -25.96 -22.46
C ILE A 324 -19.75 -26.19 -22.85
N LYS A 325 -20.06 -27.37 -23.43
CA LYS A 325 -21.43 -27.76 -23.82
C LYS A 325 -22.12 -28.66 -22.78
N GLY A 326 -21.46 -28.92 -21.65
CA GLY A 326 -21.96 -29.78 -20.59
C GLY A 326 -23.07 -29.13 -19.76
N PRO A 327 -23.67 -29.90 -18.83
CA PRO A 327 -24.66 -29.37 -17.91
C PRO A 327 -24.03 -28.32 -16.99
N LYS A 328 -24.81 -27.29 -16.70
CA LYS A 328 -24.47 -26.26 -15.72
C LYS A 328 -25.03 -26.63 -14.36
N SER A 329 -24.46 -26.09 -13.28
CA SER A 329 -24.90 -26.36 -11.92
C SER A 329 -26.36 -25.94 -11.69
N THR A 330 -26.74 -24.79 -12.25
CA THR A 330 -28.12 -24.32 -12.25
C THR A 330 -28.49 -23.71 -13.60
N SER A 331 -29.78 -23.46 -13.82
CA SER A 331 -30.24 -22.69 -14.99
C SER A 331 -29.79 -21.23 -14.98
N ARG A 332 -29.34 -20.71 -13.83
CA ARG A 332 -28.86 -19.33 -13.67
C ARG A 332 -27.49 -19.10 -14.28
N ASP A 333 -26.70 -20.16 -14.36
CA ASP A 333 -25.28 -20.09 -14.67
C ASP A 333 -24.98 -19.73 -16.14
N LEU A 334 -23.96 -18.91 -16.33
CA LEU A 334 -23.40 -18.62 -17.64
C LEU A 334 -22.59 -19.80 -18.18
N PHE A 335 -21.70 -20.34 -17.34
CA PHE A 335 -20.71 -21.34 -17.71
C PHE A 335 -20.94 -22.66 -16.96
N ALA A 336 -20.53 -23.77 -17.57
CA ALA A 336 -20.45 -25.04 -16.88
C ALA A 336 -19.17 -25.09 -16.01
N CYS A 337 -19.21 -25.84 -14.91
CA CYS A 337 -18.02 -26.08 -14.08
C CYS A 337 -16.96 -26.83 -14.89
N LEU A 338 -15.69 -26.49 -14.68
CA LEU A 338 -14.57 -27.18 -15.33
C LEU A 338 -14.31 -28.55 -14.69
N ASP A 339 -14.39 -28.61 -13.35
CA ASP A 339 -14.33 -29.83 -12.53
C ASP A 339 -15.59 -29.96 -11.66
N ALA A 340 -15.41 -29.97 -10.33
CA ALA A 340 -16.48 -29.92 -9.35
C ALA A 340 -16.95 -28.49 -9.16
N THR A 341 -18.11 -28.33 -8.54
CA THR A 341 -18.62 -27.03 -8.14
C THR A 341 -17.63 -26.38 -7.17
N GLU A 342 -17.01 -25.29 -7.61
CA GLU A 342 -16.07 -24.53 -6.81
C GLU A 342 -16.81 -23.79 -5.69
N ARG A 343 -16.15 -23.61 -4.54
CA ARG A 343 -16.69 -22.83 -3.43
C ARG A 343 -16.05 -21.45 -3.40
N SER A 344 -16.82 -20.48 -2.95
CA SER A 344 -16.34 -19.13 -2.70
C SER A 344 -15.69 -19.06 -1.31
N TRP A 345 -14.64 -18.24 -1.15
CA TRP A 345 -14.10 -17.94 0.18
C TRP A 345 -15.10 -17.18 1.07
N VAL A 346 -16.16 -16.61 0.49
CA VAL A 346 -17.29 -16.00 1.20
C VAL A 346 -18.21 -17.06 1.80
N GLY A 347 -18.30 -18.23 1.18
CA GLY A 347 -19.20 -19.33 1.55
C GLY A 347 -20.06 -19.83 0.38
N GLY A 348 -20.54 -21.07 0.50
CA GLY A 348 -21.41 -21.70 -0.50
C GLY A 348 -20.79 -22.02 -1.87
N PRO A 349 -21.57 -22.66 -2.76
CA PRO A 349 -21.23 -22.84 -4.17
C PRO A 349 -21.09 -21.51 -4.92
N LEU A 350 -20.10 -21.43 -5.81
CA LEU A 350 -19.86 -20.27 -6.67
C LEU A 350 -20.55 -20.44 -8.04
N GLY A 351 -21.26 -19.40 -8.49
CA GLY A 351 -21.90 -19.34 -9.81
C GLY A 351 -21.69 -18.01 -10.54
N VAL A 352 -21.91 -18.00 -11.86
CA VAL A 352 -21.89 -16.79 -12.70
C VAL A 352 -23.31 -16.50 -13.17
N LEU A 353 -23.95 -15.50 -12.55
CA LEU A 353 -25.36 -15.21 -12.76
C LEU A 353 -25.59 -14.56 -14.12
N ALA A 354 -26.25 -15.29 -15.01
CA ALA A 354 -26.58 -14.87 -16.37
C ALA A 354 -28.08 -14.84 -16.66
N PHE A 355 -28.82 -15.83 -16.15
CA PHE A 355 -30.21 -16.07 -16.52
C PHE A 355 -31.09 -16.18 -15.27
N PRO A 356 -31.69 -15.08 -14.79
CA PRO A 356 -32.52 -15.09 -13.59
C PRO A 356 -33.72 -16.03 -13.73
N LYS A 357 -34.15 -16.65 -12.63
CA LYS A 357 -35.37 -17.47 -12.57
C LYS A 357 -36.62 -16.64 -12.29
N SER A 358 -36.45 -15.53 -11.58
CA SER A 358 -37.53 -14.62 -11.15
C SER A 358 -38.20 -13.84 -12.27
N ILE A 359 -37.65 -13.89 -13.49
CA ILE A 359 -38.17 -13.16 -14.65
C ILE A 359 -38.34 -14.14 -15.80
N ASP A 360 -39.48 -14.08 -16.47
CA ASP A 360 -39.64 -14.73 -17.77
C ASP A 360 -38.98 -13.86 -18.85
N PHE A 361 -37.74 -14.19 -19.20
CA PHE A 361 -36.97 -13.43 -20.19
C PHE A 361 -37.12 -13.93 -21.63
N GLY A 362 -37.99 -14.91 -21.91
CA GLY A 362 -38.25 -15.42 -23.26
C GLY A 362 -36.98 -15.72 -24.09
N ASP A 363 -36.99 -15.31 -25.36
CA ASP A 363 -35.85 -15.50 -26.29
C ASP A 363 -35.27 -14.17 -26.81
N HIS A 364 -35.09 -13.19 -25.92
CA HIS A 364 -34.52 -11.90 -26.30
C HIS A 364 -33.01 -11.99 -26.59
N ALA A 365 -32.62 -11.78 -27.85
CA ALA A 365 -31.23 -11.88 -28.31
C ALA A 365 -30.26 -10.89 -27.62
N ALA A 366 -30.69 -9.64 -27.39
CA ALA A 366 -29.89 -8.64 -26.68
C ALA A 366 -29.61 -9.08 -25.22
N PHE A 367 -30.61 -9.66 -24.55
CA PHE A 367 -30.45 -10.24 -23.22
C PHE A 367 -29.42 -11.38 -23.21
N ARG A 368 -29.55 -12.34 -24.12
CA ARG A 368 -28.65 -13.52 -24.21
C ARG A 368 -27.22 -13.14 -24.58
N SER A 369 -27.02 -12.21 -25.51
CA SER A 369 -25.69 -11.76 -25.95
C SER A 369 -24.94 -10.94 -24.90
N SER A 370 -25.65 -10.31 -23.96
CA SER A 370 -25.09 -9.57 -22.82
C SER A 370 -25.50 -10.19 -21.48
N ALA A 371 -25.52 -11.52 -21.43
CA ALA A 371 -25.89 -12.29 -20.25
C ALA A 371 -25.18 -11.80 -18.97
N GLY A 372 -25.95 -11.65 -17.88
CA GLY A 372 -25.46 -11.18 -16.59
C GLY A 372 -25.19 -9.68 -16.47
N GLN A 373 -25.48 -8.86 -17.50
CA GLN A 373 -25.22 -7.41 -17.47
C GLN A 373 -26.46 -6.54 -17.25
N PHE A 374 -27.65 -7.14 -17.21
CA PHE A 374 -28.93 -6.42 -17.08
C PHE A 374 -29.48 -6.38 -15.64
N ASN A 375 -28.79 -6.98 -14.66
CA ASN A 375 -29.32 -7.18 -13.31
C ASN A 375 -29.71 -5.87 -12.60
N VAL A 376 -28.94 -4.80 -12.78
CA VAL A 376 -29.28 -3.46 -12.26
C VAL A 376 -30.55 -2.93 -12.93
N ALA A 377 -30.64 -3.01 -14.26
CA ALA A 377 -31.80 -2.58 -15.02
C ALA A 377 -33.07 -3.35 -14.62
N LEU A 378 -32.94 -4.67 -14.40
CA LEU A 378 -34.01 -5.51 -13.88
C LEU A 378 -34.46 -5.06 -12.50
N GLY A 379 -33.53 -4.76 -11.60
CA GLY A 379 -33.82 -4.25 -10.26
C GLY A 379 -34.57 -2.91 -10.25
N LEU A 380 -34.23 -2.01 -11.19
CA LEU A 380 -34.95 -0.75 -11.40
C LEU A 380 -36.39 -0.98 -11.85
N ALA A 381 -36.58 -1.82 -12.87
CA ALA A 381 -37.90 -2.14 -13.39
C ALA A 381 -38.77 -2.84 -12.33
N LEU A 382 -38.20 -3.80 -11.59
CA LEU A 382 -38.86 -4.47 -10.46
C LEU A 382 -39.28 -3.47 -9.37
N GLN A 383 -38.43 -2.49 -9.05
CA GLN A 383 -38.80 -1.44 -8.11
C GLN A 383 -39.98 -0.61 -8.62
N GLY A 384 -39.99 -0.24 -9.90
CA GLY A 384 -41.08 0.51 -10.51
C GLY A 384 -42.41 -0.25 -10.63
N LEU A 385 -42.36 -1.58 -10.76
CA LEU A 385 -43.53 -2.47 -10.63
C LEU A 385 -43.98 -2.66 -9.17
N GLY A 386 -43.25 -2.10 -8.20
CA GLY A 386 -43.53 -2.23 -6.77
C GLY A 386 -43.04 -3.52 -6.14
N LEU A 387 -42.23 -4.32 -6.84
CA LEU A 387 -41.73 -5.63 -6.41
C LEU A 387 -40.35 -5.55 -5.71
N GLY A 388 -39.60 -4.46 -5.88
CA GLY A 388 -38.30 -4.28 -5.21
C GLY A 388 -38.40 -4.24 -3.68
N LEU A 389 -37.39 -4.73 -2.98
CA LEU A 389 -37.29 -4.72 -1.50
C LEU A 389 -37.35 -3.29 -0.94
N VAL A 390 -36.57 -2.38 -1.53
CA VAL A 390 -36.48 -0.98 -1.12
C VAL A 390 -37.54 -0.17 -1.87
N LYS A 391 -38.38 0.54 -1.10
CA LYS A 391 -39.50 1.34 -1.66
C LYS A 391 -39.15 2.81 -1.86
N GLU A 392 -38.22 3.35 -1.07
CA GLU A 392 -37.74 4.73 -1.24
C GLU A 392 -36.78 4.86 -2.43
N ASP A 393 -36.68 6.06 -2.98
CA ASP A 393 -35.84 6.40 -4.12
C ASP A 393 -35.34 7.86 -4.01
N PHE A 394 -34.37 8.24 -4.85
CA PHE A 394 -33.72 9.54 -4.79
C PHE A 394 -34.50 10.66 -5.50
N SER A 395 -35.63 10.37 -6.15
CA SER A 395 -36.40 11.40 -6.86
C SER A 395 -36.95 12.45 -5.88
N PRO A 396 -37.00 13.72 -6.28
CA PRO A 396 -37.61 14.77 -5.46
C PRO A 396 -39.04 14.41 -5.05
N LYS A 397 -39.32 14.47 -3.73
CA LYS A 397 -40.65 14.19 -3.17
C LYS A 397 -41.64 15.24 -3.68
N LYS A 398 -42.44 14.89 -4.69
CA LYS A 398 -43.54 15.75 -5.18
C LYS A 398 -44.62 15.85 -4.07
N GLY A 399 -45.26 17.02 -3.95
CA GLY A 399 -46.20 17.35 -2.87
C GLY A 399 -47.37 16.35 -2.69
N LEU A 400 -48.03 16.41 -1.52
CA LEU A 400 -49.05 15.45 -1.07
C LEU A 400 -50.15 15.11 -2.10
N LEU A 401 -50.52 16.05 -2.98
CA LEU A 401 -51.55 15.86 -4.00
C LEU A 401 -51.23 14.82 -5.08
N LYS A 402 -49.95 14.52 -5.37
CA LYS A 402 -49.57 13.47 -6.35
C LYS A 402 -49.42 12.07 -5.73
N ARG A 403 -49.43 11.97 -4.40
CA ARG A 403 -49.22 10.71 -3.66
C ARG A 403 -50.49 9.86 -3.54
N LEU A 404 -51.66 10.45 -3.77
CA LEU A 404 -52.99 9.86 -3.59
C LEU A 404 -53.53 9.09 -4.81
N GLY A 405 -52.73 8.78 -5.83
CA GLY A 405 -53.27 8.18 -7.06
C GLY A 405 -52.31 7.45 -7.99
N ARG A 406 -51.10 7.06 -7.56
CA ARG A 406 -50.24 6.24 -8.43
C ARG A 406 -50.71 4.79 -8.39
N LYS A 407 -51.63 4.43 -9.29
CA LYS A 407 -51.99 3.03 -9.58
C LYS A 407 -50.70 2.24 -9.79
N LYS A 408 -50.61 1.03 -9.22
CA LYS A 408 -49.49 0.10 -9.47
C LYS A 408 -49.30 0.03 -10.99
N ALA A 409 -48.07 0.29 -11.45
CA ALA A 409 -47.78 0.19 -12.87
C ALA A 409 -47.70 -1.30 -13.21
N ASP A 410 -48.46 -1.72 -14.22
CA ASP A 410 -48.41 -3.09 -14.71
C ASP A 410 -47.21 -3.29 -15.66
N ARG A 411 -46.59 -2.17 -16.12
CA ARG A 411 -45.40 -2.15 -16.98
C ARG A 411 -44.42 -1.07 -16.53
N CYS A 412 -43.12 -1.35 -16.57
CA CYS A 412 -42.08 -0.40 -16.17
C CYS A 412 -40.76 -0.62 -16.92
N TRP A 413 -40.12 0.49 -17.33
CA TRP A 413 -38.75 0.51 -17.82
C TRP A 413 -37.76 0.66 -16.67
N GLY A 414 -36.66 -0.08 -16.74
CA GLY A 414 -35.47 0.09 -15.93
C GLY A 414 -34.26 0.35 -16.82
N LEU A 415 -33.59 1.49 -16.63
CA LEU A 415 -32.45 1.94 -17.43
C LEU A 415 -31.20 2.04 -16.54
N ASP A 416 -30.27 1.10 -16.74
CA ASP A 416 -28.93 1.19 -16.18
C ASP A 416 -28.03 2.06 -17.05
N LEU A 417 -27.79 3.30 -16.61
CA LEU A 417 -26.84 4.24 -17.20
C LEU A 417 -25.44 3.99 -16.64
N GLY A 418 -24.77 2.99 -17.19
CA GLY A 418 -23.40 2.65 -16.82
C GLY A 418 -22.35 3.45 -17.60
N ALA A 419 -21.12 3.45 -17.11
CA ALA A 419 -20.02 4.19 -17.73
C ALA A 419 -19.63 3.72 -19.16
N THR A 420 -20.15 2.60 -19.65
CA THR A 420 -19.84 2.06 -21.00
C THR A 420 -21.07 1.98 -21.89
N GLY A 421 -22.23 2.42 -21.42
CA GLY A 421 -23.48 2.23 -22.15
C GLY A 421 -24.72 2.20 -21.29
N ILE A 422 -25.85 2.29 -21.98
CA ILE A 422 -27.19 2.13 -21.45
C ILE A 422 -27.58 0.67 -21.59
N LYS A 423 -28.07 0.04 -20.51
CA LYS A 423 -28.87 -1.19 -20.62
C LYS A 423 -30.29 -0.87 -20.18
N ALA A 424 -31.26 -1.12 -21.06
CA ALA A 424 -32.66 -0.89 -20.78
C ALA A 424 -33.41 -2.22 -20.79
N VAL A 425 -34.34 -2.38 -19.86
CA VAL A 425 -35.29 -3.51 -19.81
C VAL A 425 -36.69 -2.97 -19.53
N CYS A 426 -37.69 -3.53 -20.21
CA CYS A 426 -39.08 -3.29 -19.93
C CYS A 426 -39.69 -4.55 -19.33
N LEU A 427 -40.17 -4.47 -18.09
CA LEU A 427 -40.87 -5.57 -17.44
C LEU A 427 -42.37 -5.28 -17.41
N GLU A 428 -43.16 -6.34 -17.55
CA GLU A 428 -44.60 -6.35 -17.38
C GLU A 428 -44.99 -7.40 -16.32
N SER A 429 -45.92 -7.03 -15.45
CA SER A 429 -46.44 -7.87 -14.36
C SER A 429 -47.91 -8.11 -14.60
N ASP A 430 -48.31 -9.38 -14.70
CA ASP A 430 -49.71 -9.79 -14.78
C ASP A 430 -50.10 -10.56 -13.50
N GLY A 431 -50.53 -9.82 -12.48
CA GLY A 431 -50.96 -10.41 -11.20
C GLY A 431 -49.83 -11.10 -10.42
N ASP A 432 -50.05 -12.38 -10.09
CA ASP A 432 -49.18 -13.21 -9.23
C ASP A 432 -48.11 -14.00 -10.00
N GLU A 433 -48.10 -13.93 -11.34
CA GLU A 433 -47.04 -14.56 -12.13
C GLU A 433 -45.71 -13.81 -12.04
N ARG A 434 -44.61 -14.52 -12.33
CA ARG A 434 -43.29 -13.89 -12.41
C ARG A 434 -43.27 -12.83 -13.52
N PRO A 435 -42.66 -11.64 -13.31
CA PRO A 435 -42.63 -10.59 -14.33
C PRO A 435 -42.02 -11.06 -15.65
N LYS A 436 -42.59 -10.60 -16.76
CA LYS A 436 -42.13 -10.91 -18.11
C LYS A 436 -41.26 -9.79 -18.66
N LEU A 437 -40.13 -10.15 -19.29
CA LEU A 437 -39.35 -9.24 -20.10
C LEU A 437 -40.09 -9.00 -21.41
N VAL A 438 -40.49 -7.77 -21.66
CA VAL A 438 -41.17 -7.37 -22.91
C VAL A 438 -40.17 -6.87 -23.92
N GLU A 439 -39.20 -6.07 -23.48
CA GLU A 439 -38.20 -5.44 -24.33
C GLU A 439 -36.86 -5.31 -23.59
N CYS A 440 -35.75 -5.40 -24.33
CA CYS A 440 -34.43 -5.09 -23.78
C CYS A 440 -33.48 -4.55 -24.84
N HIS A 441 -32.70 -3.55 -24.45
CA HIS A 441 -31.78 -2.85 -25.34
C HIS A 441 -30.45 -2.61 -24.64
N LYS A 442 -29.39 -2.56 -25.45
CA LYS A 442 -28.06 -2.17 -24.99
C LYS A 442 -27.44 -1.24 -26.01
N LEU A 443 -27.18 -0.01 -25.58
CA LEU A 443 -26.46 1.00 -26.36
C LEU A 443 -25.07 1.18 -25.75
N ALA A 444 -24.02 0.95 -26.54
CA ALA A 444 -22.65 1.14 -26.08
C ALA A 444 -22.19 2.59 -26.28
N ILE A 445 -21.39 3.10 -25.35
CA ILE A 445 -20.69 4.38 -25.49
C ILE A 445 -19.27 4.10 -26.00
N GLU A 446 -18.86 4.78 -27.06
CA GLU A 446 -17.55 4.55 -27.70
C GLU A 446 -16.37 4.87 -26.77
N THR A 447 -16.45 5.99 -26.04
CA THR A 447 -15.47 6.37 -25.02
C THR A 447 -16.11 6.27 -23.63
N PRO A 448 -15.67 5.33 -22.77
CA PRO A 448 -16.27 5.16 -21.45
C PRO A 448 -16.25 6.44 -20.62
N LEU A 449 -17.34 6.70 -19.90
CA LEU A 449 -17.56 7.88 -19.04
C LEU A 449 -16.76 7.86 -17.73
N THR A 450 -15.78 6.96 -17.60
CA THR A 450 -15.06 6.75 -16.34
C THR A 450 -14.09 7.89 -16.04
N ARG A 451 -14.11 8.40 -14.80
CA ARG A 451 -13.15 9.38 -14.26
C ARG A 451 -12.95 10.64 -15.13
N SER A 452 -14.01 11.14 -15.78
CA SER A 452 -13.97 12.51 -16.32
C SER A 452 -13.87 13.48 -15.15
N THR A 453 -12.84 14.33 -15.13
CA THR A 453 -12.74 15.45 -14.17
C THR A 453 -13.50 16.69 -14.65
N ASP A 454 -14.00 16.65 -15.89
CA ASP A 454 -14.85 17.68 -16.47
C ASP A 454 -16.30 17.22 -16.43
N ASP A 455 -16.98 17.76 -15.44
CA ASP A 455 -18.38 17.60 -15.13
C ASP A 455 -19.28 18.01 -16.31
N SER A 456 -18.96 19.09 -17.02
CA SER A 456 -19.78 19.58 -18.14
C SER A 456 -19.71 18.63 -19.34
N LYS A 457 -18.52 18.09 -19.61
CA LYS A 457 -18.29 17.11 -20.66
C LYS A 457 -18.99 15.79 -20.37
N LEU A 458 -18.97 15.36 -19.10
CA LEU A 458 -19.68 14.16 -18.67
C LEU A 458 -21.19 14.30 -18.89
N ASP A 459 -21.78 15.42 -18.49
CA ASP A 459 -23.20 15.71 -18.69
C ASP A 459 -23.57 15.70 -20.17
N GLN A 460 -22.76 16.35 -21.01
CA GLN A 460 -22.97 16.35 -22.46
C GLN A 460 -22.96 14.94 -23.04
N GLN A 461 -21.99 14.10 -22.65
CA GLN A 461 -21.91 12.72 -23.13
C GLN A 461 -23.10 11.87 -22.68
N ILE A 462 -23.55 12.02 -21.42
CA ILE A 462 -24.75 11.35 -20.91
C ILE A 462 -25.98 11.78 -21.72
N ARG A 463 -26.14 13.08 -21.95
CA ARG A 463 -27.26 13.65 -22.70
C ARG A 463 -27.31 13.13 -24.12
N THR A 464 -26.21 13.23 -24.87
CA THR A 464 -26.12 12.74 -26.24
C THR A 464 -26.38 11.24 -26.32
N THR A 465 -25.86 10.44 -25.38
CA THR A 465 -26.12 9.01 -25.36
C THR A 465 -27.61 8.72 -25.14
N MET A 466 -28.26 9.45 -24.24
CA MET A 466 -29.69 9.32 -23.98
C MET A 466 -30.54 9.78 -25.16
N GLU A 467 -30.20 10.89 -25.81
CA GLU A 467 -30.86 11.37 -27.03
C GLU A 467 -30.82 10.31 -28.14
N THR A 468 -29.65 9.71 -28.38
CA THR A 468 -29.51 8.59 -29.32
C THR A 468 -30.40 7.41 -28.94
N PHE A 469 -30.41 7.02 -27.67
CA PHE A 469 -31.26 5.93 -27.19
C PHE A 469 -32.75 6.19 -27.42
N LEU A 470 -33.22 7.42 -27.16
CA LEU A 470 -34.62 7.81 -27.33
C LEU A 470 -35.02 7.98 -28.80
N GLN A 471 -34.07 8.25 -29.70
CA GLN A 471 -34.32 8.24 -31.14
C GLN A 471 -34.55 6.82 -31.68
N GLU A 472 -33.91 5.82 -31.07
CA GLU A 472 -33.99 4.42 -31.50
C GLU A 472 -35.13 3.64 -30.84
N HIS A 473 -35.63 4.09 -29.68
CA HIS A 473 -36.54 3.32 -28.84
C HIS A 473 -37.70 4.16 -28.26
N GLU A 474 -38.93 3.68 -28.46
CA GLU A 474 -40.14 4.30 -27.93
C GLU A 474 -40.38 3.84 -26.48
N ILE A 475 -40.25 4.77 -25.53
CA ILE A 475 -40.44 4.48 -24.10
C ILE A 475 -41.52 5.36 -23.45
N GLU A 476 -42.16 6.23 -24.23
CA GLU A 476 -43.19 7.15 -23.73
C GLU A 476 -44.43 6.39 -23.22
N GLY A 477 -45.17 7.00 -22.29
CA GLY A 477 -46.36 6.40 -21.68
C GLY A 477 -46.09 5.30 -20.65
N THR A 478 -44.88 4.77 -20.56
CA THR A 478 -44.47 3.78 -19.55
C THR A 478 -43.55 4.43 -18.51
N PRO A 479 -43.75 4.20 -17.19
CA PRO A 479 -42.84 4.72 -16.17
C PRO A 479 -41.39 4.26 -16.38
N VAL A 480 -40.44 5.19 -16.28
CA VAL A 480 -39.01 4.93 -16.45
C VAL A 480 -38.24 5.13 -15.15
N TRP A 481 -37.58 4.06 -14.68
CA TRP A 481 -36.67 4.09 -13.55
C TRP A 481 -35.22 4.07 -14.03
N VAL A 482 -34.38 4.92 -13.45
CA VAL A 482 -33.01 5.14 -13.93
C VAL A 482 -32.00 4.89 -12.81
N SER A 483 -30.84 4.32 -13.14
CA SER A 483 -29.75 4.15 -12.17
C SER A 483 -29.07 5.49 -11.84
N PHE A 484 -28.70 5.62 -10.57
CA PHE A 484 -27.85 6.69 -10.05
C PHE A 484 -26.46 6.11 -9.69
N PRO A 485 -25.36 6.81 -10.04
CA PRO A 485 -24.01 6.26 -9.86
C PRO A 485 -23.64 6.04 -8.39
N ALA A 486 -23.00 4.91 -8.10
CA ALA A 486 -22.62 4.55 -6.73
C ALA A 486 -21.53 5.44 -6.12
N ARG A 487 -20.68 6.07 -6.94
CA ARG A 487 -19.62 7.00 -6.51
C ARG A 487 -20.14 8.26 -5.81
N GLU A 488 -21.39 8.62 -6.08
CA GLU A 488 -22.04 9.81 -5.49
C GLU A 488 -22.68 9.52 -4.12
N LEU A 489 -22.49 8.29 -3.60
CA LEU A 489 -23.20 7.80 -2.42
C LEU A 489 -22.30 7.66 -1.19
N VAL A 490 -22.92 7.91 -0.04
CA VAL A 490 -22.42 7.49 1.26
C VAL A 490 -23.48 6.61 1.91
N SER A 491 -23.17 5.32 2.08
CA SER A 491 -24.07 4.36 2.73
C SER A 491 -23.61 4.03 4.16
N ARG A 492 -24.58 3.91 5.07
CA ARG A 492 -24.37 3.56 6.48
C ARG A 492 -25.38 2.50 6.89
N PHE A 493 -24.88 1.47 7.58
CA PHE A 493 -25.68 0.36 8.11
C PHE A 493 -25.77 0.50 9.63
N VAL A 494 -26.94 0.22 10.19
CA VAL A 494 -27.23 0.33 11.62
C VAL A 494 -28.08 -0.85 12.08
N LYS A 495 -27.92 -1.25 13.34
CA LYS A 495 -28.76 -2.24 14.02
C LYS A 495 -29.61 -1.52 15.06
N LEU A 496 -30.92 -1.48 14.81
CA LEU A 496 -31.89 -0.82 15.68
C LEU A 496 -32.52 -1.84 16.64
N PRO A 497 -33.06 -1.41 17.79
CA PRO A 497 -33.78 -2.33 18.69
C PRO A 497 -35.07 -2.86 18.03
N PRO A 498 -35.58 -4.04 18.47
CA PRO A 498 -36.79 -4.68 17.96
C PRO A 498 -38.06 -3.99 18.46
N VAL A 499 -38.26 -2.73 18.06
CA VAL A 499 -39.43 -1.92 18.44
C VAL A 499 -40.37 -1.69 17.26
N ALA A 500 -41.63 -1.39 17.57
CA ALA A 500 -42.67 -1.15 16.58
C ALA A 500 -42.30 -0.04 15.58
N ASP A 501 -42.86 -0.10 14.37
CA ASP A 501 -42.50 0.77 13.22
C ASP A 501 -42.48 2.27 13.53
N LYS A 502 -43.43 2.74 14.34
CA LYS A 502 -43.49 4.15 14.70
C LYS A 502 -42.29 4.59 15.55
N GLN A 503 -41.86 3.73 16.49
CA GLN A 503 -40.74 4.02 17.39
C GLN A 503 -39.40 3.82 16.69
N VAL A 504 -39.26 2.74 15.89
CA VAL A 504 -38.00 2.45 15.18
C VAL A 504 -37.65 3.58 14.21
N LYS A 505 -38.67 4.19 13.57
CA LYS A 505 -38.46 5.26 12.61
C LYS A 505 -37.83 6.49 13.27
N THR A 506 -38.32 6.88 14.45
CA THR A 506 -37.74 8.00 15.23
C THR A 506 -36.30 7.70 15.66
N LEU A 507 -36.00 6.46 16.05
CA LEU A 507 -34.63 6.05 16.39
C LEU A 507 -33.72 6.09 15.18
N PHE A 508 -34.20 5.60 14.04
CA PHE A 508 -33.48 5.59 12.79
C PHE A 508 -33.15 7.01 12.31
N GLU A 509 -34.10 7.95 12.37
CA GLU A 509 -33.88 9.36 12.01
C GLU A 509 -32.72 9.97 12.84
N LYS A 510 -32.65 9.68 14.14
CA LYS A 510 -31.54 10.12 15.01
C LYS A 510 -30.20 9.47 14.65
N GLU A 511 -30.21 8.17 14.35
CA GLU A 511 -29.00 7.46 13.91
C GLU A 511 -28.47 8.03 12.58
N VAL A 512 -29.37 8.33 11.63
CA VAL A 512 -29.02 8.94 10.34
C VAL A 512 -28.34 10.29 10.53
N GLU A 513 -28.93 11.18 11.35
CA GLU A 513 -28.38 12.51 11.64
C GLU A 513 -26.95 12.45 12.20
N SER A 514 -26.65 11.44 13.01
CA SER A 514 -25.31 11.27 13.61
C SER A 514 -24.26 10.67 12.66
N ARG A 515 -24.68 9.97 11.59
CA ARG A 515 -23.78 9.18 10.73
C ARG A 515 -23.55 9.78 9.35
N ILE A 516 -24.43 10.67 8.89
CA ILE A 516 -24.30 11.37 7.62
C ILE A 516 -23.55 12.70 7.84
N PRO A 517 -22.36 12.89 7.24
CA PRO A 517 -21.52 14.07 7.48
C PRO A 517 -21.96 15.30 6.66
N LEU A 518 -23.27 15.53 6.54
CA LEU A 518 -23.87 16.63 5.77
C LEU A 518 -25.21 17.05 6.39
N PRO A 519 -25.61 18.33 6.27
CA PRO A 519 -26.93 18.78 6.67
C PRO A 519 -28.05 18.01 5.95
N MET A 520 -29.04 17.50 6.68
CA MET A 520 -30.11 16.66 6.11
C MET A 520 -30.97 17.37 5.05
N ASP A 521 -31.02 18.71 5.08
CA ASP A 521 -31.69 19.54 4.08
C ASP A 521 -30.91 19.67 2.77
N GLU A 522 -29.60 19.38 2.76
CA GLU A 522 -28.75 19.33 1.56
C GLU A 522 -28.63 17.92 0.96
N VAL A 523 -29.23 16.92 1.60
CA VAL A 523 -29.05 15.50 1.28
C VAL A 523 -30.35 14.87 0.79
N ALA A 524 -30.27 14.09 -0.28
CA ALA A 524 -31.29 13.14 -0.68
C ALA A 524 -30.95 11.78 -0.08
N CYS A 525 -31.92 11.13 0.58
CA CYS A 525 -31.71 9.85 1.25
C CYS A 525 -32.67 8.79 0.73
N VAL A 526 -32.16 7.57 0.59
CA VAL A 526 -32.94 6.34 0.48
C VAL A 526 -32.72 5.53 1.73
N ASN A 527 -33.82 5.21 2.41
CA ASN A 527 -33.79 4.46 3.65
C ASN A 527 -34.44 3.08 3.49
N TRP A 528 -33.92 2.13 4.25
CA TRP A 528 -34.54 0.83 4.44
C TRP A 528 -34.41 0.42 5.89
N ILE A 529 -35.50 -0.06 6.47
CA ILE A 529 -35.54 -0.64 7.81
C ILE A 529 -36.12 -2.04 7.65
N GLY A 530 -35.43 -3.04 8.18
CA GLY A 530 -35.87 -4.43 8.19
C GLY A 530 -37.25 -4.58 8.84
N PRO A 531 -37.97 -5.68 8.54
CA PRO A 531 -39.28 -5.94 9.12
C PRO A 531 -39.20 -5.99 10.65
N PHE A 532 -40.36 -5.84 11.30
CA PHE A 532 -40.43 -6.10 12.73
C PHE A 532 -40.09 -7.58 12.96
N PRO A 533 -39.07 -7.90 13.78
CA PRO A 533 -38.66 -9.28 13.99
C PRO A 533 -39.73 -10.03 14.78
N ASP A 534 -39.88 -11.32 14.48
CA ASP A 534 -40.60 -12.24 15.36
C ASP A 534 -39.71 -12.65 16.54
N ASP A 535 -40.24 -13.54 17.40
CA ASP A 535 -39.55 -13.97 18.61
C ASP A 535 -38.17 -14.62 18.31
N GLN A 536 -38.05 -15.35 17.19
CA GLN A 536 -36.80 -15.98 16.76
C GLN A 536 -35.75 -14.94 16.31
N LEU A 537 -36.16 -13.89 15.61
CA LEU A 537 -35.26 -12.86 15.08
C LEU A 537 -35.00 -11.69 16.05
N THR A 538 -35.62 -11.69 17.23
CA THR A 538 -35.57 -10.55 18.17
C THR A 538 -34.14 -10.17 18.57
N ALA A 539 -33.21 -11.13 18.68
CA ALA A 539 -31.79 -10.89 19.00
C ALA A 539 -31.01 -10.16 17.88
N ILE A 540 -31.46 -10.28 16.63
CA ILE A 540 -30.88 -9.55 15.49
C ILE A 540 -31.33 -8.08 15.51
N GLY A 541 -32.46 -7.78 16.15
CA GLY A 541 -33.05 -6.45 16.16
C GLY A 541 -33.62 -6.09 14.78
N ARG A 542 -33.49 -4.82 14.40
CA ARG A 542 -33.94 -4.31 13.10
C ARG A 542 -32.76 -3.72 12.33
N PRO A 543 -32.11 -4.54 11.48
CA PRO A 543 -31.11 -4.04 10.54
C PRO A 543 -31.71 -2.93 9.67
N ALA A 544 -30.95 -1.88 9.43
CA ALA A 544 -31.37 -0.77 8.60
C ALA A 544 -30.17 -0.15 7.88
N PHE A 545 -30.44 0.55 6.79
CA PHE A 545 -29.43 1.37 6.13
C PHE A 545 -30.01 2.70 5.65
N VAL A 546 -29.12 3.68 5.56
CA VAL A 546 -29.33 4.93 4.82
C VAL A 546 -28.28 5.04 3.73
N SER A 547 -28.71 5.41 2.53
CA SER A 547 -27.82 5.85 1.45
C SER A 547 -28.12 7.30 1.12
N ALA A 548 -27.08 8.14 1.25
CA ALA A 548 -27.17 9.58 1.11
C ALA A 548 -26.39 10.05 -0.13
N ALA A 549 -26.96 11.03 -0.84
CA ALA A 549 -26.33 11.75 -1.94
C ALA A 549 -26.58 13.26 -1.75
N LYS A 550 -25.66 14.11 -2.22
CA LYS A 550 -25.89 15.56 -2.23
C LYS A 550 -27.05 15.89 -3.19
N LYS A 551 -28.05 16.66 -2.75
CA LYS A 551 -29.19 17.06 -3.59
C LYS A 551 -28.75 17.72 -4.89
N GLN A 552 -27.72 18.56 -4.85
CA GLN A 552 -27.18 19.22 -6.04
C GLN A 552 -26.82 18.23 -7.17
N PHE A 553 -26.30 17.05 -6.83
CA PHE A 553 -25.88 16.06 -7.83
C PHE A 553 -27.08 15.28 -8.36
N VAL A 554 -28.05 14.99 -7.50
CA VAL A 554 -29.32 14.38 -7.89
C VAL A 554 -30.09 15.29 -8.85
N ASP A 555 -30.25 16.56 -8.48
CA ASP A 555 -31.01 17.55 -9.25
C ASP A 555 -30.36 17.80 -10.61
N ARG A 556 -29.03 18.03 -10.64
CA ARG A 556 -28.28 18.20 -11.89
C ARG A 556 -28.37 16.98 -12.80
N TYR A 557 -28.28 15.76 -12.24
CA TYR A 557 -28.40 14.53 -13.02
C TYR A 557 -29.79 14.38 -13.64
N LEU A 558 -30.86 14.65 -12.87
CA LEU A 558 -32.24 14.61 -13.36
C LEU A 558 -32.52 15.71 -14.39
N GLU A 559 -32.01 16.92 -14.18
CA GLU A 559 -32.13 18.02 -15.14
C GLU A 559 -31.46 17.65 -16.46
N ASN A 560 -30.25 17.08 -16.42
CA ASN A 560 -29.53 16.68 -17.63
C ASN A 560 -30.27 15.58 -18.42
N LEU A 561 -30.89 14.62 -17.73
CA LEU A 561 -31.75 13.61 -18.35
C LEU A 561 -33.04 14.21 -18.92
N GLY A 562 -33.65 15.18 -18.21
CA GLY A 562 -34.81 15.91 -18.69
C GLY A 562 -34.51 16.71 -19.96
N LEU A 563 -33.33 17.32 -20.04
CA LEU A 563 -32.86 18.03 -21.24
C LEU A 563 -32.61 17.08 -22.44
N ALA A 564 -32.32 15.80 -22.19
CA ALA A 564 -32.27 14.77 -23.23
C ALA A 564 -33.65 14.31 -23.71
N GLY A 565 -34.75 14.78 -23.07
CA GLY A 565 -36.11 14.34 -23.35
C GLY A 565 -36.61 13.19 -22.48
N LEU A 566 -35.86 12.74 -21.47
CA LEU A 566 -36.25 11.63 -20.61
C LEU A 566 -37.10 12.09 -19.42
N ASN A 567 -38.34 11.60 -19.32
CA ASN A 567 -39.19 11.82 -18.15
C ASN A 567 -38.97 10.73 -17.08
N VAL A 568 -38.08 11.02 -16.13
CA VAL A 568 -37.72 10.08 -15.05
C VAL A 568 -38.86 9.93 -14.03
N SER A 569 -39.34 8.70 -13.87
CA SER A 569 -40.40 8.33 -12.94
C SER A 569 -39.91 7.89 -11.56
N GLY A 570 -38.66 7.41 -11.49
CA GLY A 570 -37.95 7.01 -10.28
C GLY A 570 -36.44 6.99 -10.51
N LEU A 571 -35.65 7.31 -9.49
CA LEU A 571 -34.20 7.36 -9.54
C LEU A 571 -33.63 6.53 -8.40
N GLN A 572 -32.86 5.48 -8.70
CA GLN A 572 -32.32 4.60 -7.67
C GLN A 572 -30.83 4.36 -7.84
N ALA A 573 -30.11 4.31 -6.73
CA ALA A 573 -28.70 3.93 -6.71
C ALA A 573 -28.45 2.53 -7.30
N THR A 574 -27.40 2.41 -8.11
CA THR A 574 -26.96 1.14 -8.70
C THR A 574 -26.90 -0.04 -7.71
N PRO A 575 -26.23 0.06 -6.53
CA PRO A 575 -26.19 -1.05 -5.56
C PRO A 575 -27.57 -1.39 -4.96
N ILE A 576 -28.45 -0.39 -4.79
CA ILE A 576 -29.81 -0.62 -4.25
C ILE A 576 -30.71 -1.27 -5.32
N ALA A 577 -30.58 -0.88 -6.58
CA ALA A 577 -31.24 -1.56 -7.67
C ALA A 577 -30.77 -3.03 -7.77
N LEU A 578 -29.47 -3.30 -7.64
CA LEU A 578 -28.94 -4.66 -7.58
C LEU A 578 -29.50 -5.45 -6.39
N LEU A 579 -29.62 -4.83 -5.21
CA LEU A 579 -30.27 -5.41 -4.04
C LEU A 579 -31.74 -5.76 -4.31
N ASN A 580 -32.50 -4.85 -4.95
CA ASN A 580 -33.89 -5.10 -5.32
C ASN A 580 -34.04 -6.30 -6.25
N PHE A 581 -33.15 -6.42 -7.23
CA PHE A 581 -33.11 -7.58 -8.11
C PHE A 581 -32.78 -8.87 -7.33
N ALA A 582 -31.73 -8.85 -6.51
CA ALA A 582 -31.30 -10.02 -5.74
C ALA A 582 -32.38 -10.51 -4.76
N ALA A 583 -33.11 -9.60 -4.12
CA ALA A 583 -34.22 -9.93 -3.21
C ALA A 583 -35.35 -10.70 -3.89
N VAL A 584 -35.66 -10.38 -5.15
CA VAL A 584 -36.67 -11.12 -5.93
C VAL A 584 -36.08 -12.41 -6.49
N GLU A 585 -34.86 -12.37 -7.04
CA GLU A 585 -34.21 -13.52 -7.69
C GLU A 585 -33.90 -14.69 -6.75
N PHE A 586 -33.58 -14.37 -5.50
CA PHE A 586 -33.14 -15.33 -4.50
C PHE A 586 -34.11 -15.45 -3.32
N ALA A 587 -35.35 -14.99 -3.46
CA ALA A 587 -36.38 -15.05 -2.41
C ALA A 587 -36.48 -16.44 -1.75
N ASP A 588 -36.51 -17.50 -2.55
CA ASP A 588 -36.58 -18.89 -2.07
C ASP A 588 -35.33 -19.33 -1.29
N LEU A 589 -34.16 -18.76 -1.58
CA LEU A 589 -32.88 -19.15 -0.94
C LEU A 589 -32.62 -18.40 0.36
N ILE A 590 -33.18 -17.21 0.51
CA ILE A 590 -33.02 -16.35 1.68
C ILE A 590 -34.20 -16.46 2.64
N ALA A 591 -35.23 -17.23 2.27
CA ALA A 591 -36.33 -17.58 3.14
C ALA A 591 -35.79 -18.37 4.35
N LEU A 592 -36.31 -18.04 5.53
CA LEU A 592 -35.97 -18.76 6.76
C LEU A 592 -36.66 -20.12 6.75
N ASP A 593 -35.88 -21.17 6.98
CA ASP A 593 -36.41 -22.50 7.24
C ASP A 593 -36.95 -22.52 8.67
N ARG A 594 -38.22 -22.86 8.83
CA ARG A 594 -38.97 -22.74 10.09
C ARG A 594 -39.14 -24.06 10.82
N GLU A 595 -38.55 -25.13 10.30
CA GLU A 595 -38.85 -26.50 10.72
C GLU A 595 -37.92 -27.08 11.80
N ASP A 596 -36.78 -26.45 12.14
CA ASP A 596 -35.78 -27.04 13.07
C ASP A 596 -35.44 -26.19 14.32
N ASP A 597 -35.71 -26.81 15.48
CA ASP A 597 -35.13 -26.72 16.84
C ASP A 597 -34.90 -25.36 17.54
N ASP A 598 -35.62 -25.16 18.66
CA ASP A 598 -35.51 -24.02 19.59
C ASP A 598 -34.13 -23.91 20.30
N ASP A 599 -33.23 -24.89 20.11
CA ASP A 599 -31.92 -25.00 20.79
C ASP A 599 -30.68 -24.69 19.90
N LEU A 600 -30.86 -24.33 18.62
CA LEU A 600 -29.75 -24.02 17.71
C LEU A 600 -29.42 -22.51 17.61
N GLU A 601 -28.14 -22.18 17.40
CA GLU A 601 -27.72 -20.82 17.04
C GLU A 601 -28.46 -20.37 15.77
N LEU A 602 -29.21 -19.28 15.88
CA LEU A 602 -29.96 -18.71 14.77
C LEU A 602 -29.03 -18.36 13.59
N LYS A 603 -29.22 -19.02 12.45
CA LYS A 603 -28.52 -18.74 11.19
C LYS A 603 -29.50 -18.21 10.14
N LEU A 604 -29.13 -17.12 9.47
CA LEU A 604 -29.85 -16.51 8.37
C LEU A 604 -29.29 -17.00 7.03
N PRO A 605 -30.06 -17.76 6.24
CA PRO A 605 -29.70 -18.10 4.88
C PRO A 605 -29.38 -16.84 4.08
N THR A 606 -28.14 -16.75 3.62
CA THR A 606 -27.59 -15.55 3.00
C THR A 606 -27.06 -15.87 1.59
N VAL A 607 -27.36 -14.99 0.64
CA VAL A 607 -26.73 -14.96 -0.68
C VAL A 607 -25.70 -13.85 -0.73
N SER A 608 -24.53 -14.16 -1.26
CA SER A 608 -23.53 -13.16 -1.63
C SER A 608 -23.53 -12.93 -3.13
N LEU A 609 -23.50 -11.67 -3.57
CA LEU A 609 -23.49 -11.29 -4.98
C LEU A 609 -22.44 -10.21 -5.24
N PHE A 610 -21.61 -10.44 -6.25
CA PHE A 610 -20.56 -9.51 -6.68
C PHE A 610 -20.83 -9.04 -8.12
N ASP A 611 -21.16 -7.76 -8.29
CA ASP A 611 -21.33 -7.14 -9.61
C ASP A 611 -20.07 -6.35 -9.96
N CYS A 612 -19.38 -6.73 -11.04
CA CYS A 612 -18.25 -5.96 -11.57
C CYS A 612 -18.67 -5.25 -12.86
N GLY A 613 -18.95 -3.96 -12.75
CA GLY A 613 -19.22 -3.06 -13.86
C GLY A 613 -17.94 -2.57 -14.53
N ALA A 614 -18.07 -1.53 -15.36
CA ALA A 614 -16.91 -0.89 -16.00
C ALA A 614 -16.17 0.04 -15.03
N GLU A 615 -16.91 0.78 -14.20
CA GLU A 615 -16.36 1.77 -13.27
C GLU A 615 -16.28 1.24 -11.84
N THR A 616 -17.32 0.53 -11.40
CA THR A 616 -17.49 0.11 -10.01
C THR A 616 -17.63 -1.41 -9.89
N THR A 617 -17.15 -1.94 -8.77
CA THR A 617 -17.45 -3.31 -8.31
C THR A 617 -18.25 -3.23 -7.03
N THR A 618 -19.39 -3.90 -6.97
CA THR A 618 -20.30 -3.94 -5.82
C THR A 618 -20.30 -5.33 -5.21
N ALA A 619 -20.08 -5.43 -3.90
CA ALA A 619 -20.34 -6.63 -3.11
C ALA A 619 -21.66 -6.45 -2.36
N LEU A 620 -22.48 -7.49 -2.33
CA LEU A 620 -23.80 -7.55 -1.69
C LEU A 620 -23.88 -8.82 -0.83
N LEU A 621 -24.36 -8.68 0.41
CA LEU A 621 -24.82 -9.77 1.25
C LEU A 621 -26.30 -9.57 1.52
N LEU A 622 -27.10 -10.61 1.33
CA LEU A 622 -28.56 -10.53 1.43
C LEU A 622 -29.13 -11.77 2.11
N SER A 623 -29.88 -11.57 3.18
CA SER A 623 -30.74 -12.56 3.82
C SER A 623 -32.20 -12.09 3.81
N GLY A 624 -33.13 -12.92 4.31
CA GLY A 624 -34.53 -12.51 4.48
C GLY A 624 -34.74 -11.37 5.49
N ALA A 625 -33.78 -11.10 6.38
CA ALA A 625 -33.90 -10.12 7.46
C ALA A 625 -32.89 -8.96 7.39
N SER A 626 -31.78 -9.14 6.69
CA SER A 626 -30.64 -8.22 6.69
C SER A 626 -30.00 -8.10 5.31
N CYS A 627 -29.41 -6.93 5.04
CA CYS A 627 -28.65 -6.73 3.81
C CYS A 627 -27.49 -5.76 4.03
N TRP A 628 -26.41 -5.98 3.28
CA TRP A 628 -25.23 -5.12 3.25
C TRP A 628 -24.73 -4.98 1.84
N PHE A 629 -24.23 -3.80 1.47
CA PHE A 629 -23.59 -3.60 0.19
C PHE A 629 -22.46 -2.58 0.27
N TRP A 630 -21.46 -2.78 -0.57
CA TRP A 630 -20.30 -1.90 -0.70
C TRP A 630 -19.92 -1.77 -2.16
N SER A 631 -19.76 -0.53 -2.63
CA SER A 631 -19.30 -0.24 -3.99
C SER A 631 -17.91 0.36 -3.95
N PHE A 632 -17.04 -0.15 -4.81
CA PHE A 632 -15.66 0.29 -4.98
C PHE A 632 -15.47 0.87 -6.38
N GLU A 633 -14.83 2.03 -6.51
CA GLU A 633 -14.46 2.65 -7.79
C GLU A 633 -13.27 1.94 -8.47
N SER A 634 -13.42 0.63 -8.67
CA SER A 634 -12.53 -0.20 -9.44
C SER A 634 -13.40 -1.20 -10.19
N GLY A 635 -13.26 -1.26 -11.51
CA GLY A 635 -14.08 -2.06 -12.40
C GLY A 635 -13.34 -2.37 -13.70
N GLY A 636 -14.04 -3.02 -14.63
CA GLY A 636 -13.46 -3.60 -15.83
C GLY A 636 -12.71 -2.62 -16.75
N ASN A 637 -13.01 -1.33 -16.72
CA ASN A 637 -12.33 -0.32 -17.53
C ASN A 637 -10.90 -0.05 -17.06
N GLU A 638 -10.62 -0.24 -15.77
CA GLU A 638 -9.26 -0.11 -15.24
C GLU A 638 -8.32 -1.14 -15.87
N PHE A 639 -8.78 -2.39 -15.98
CA PHE A 639 -8.06 -3.47 -16.67
C PHE A 639 -7.86 -3.15 -18.15
N THR A 640 -8.88 -2.62 -18.82
CA THR A 640 -8.79 -2.24 -20.24
C THR A 640 -7.73 -1.17 -20.48
N ARG A 641 -7.61 -0.17 -19.59
CA ARG A 641 -6.56 0.85 -19.68
C ARG A 641 -5.16 0.28 -19.46
N LEU A 642 -5.00 -0.69 -18.55
CA LEU A 642 -3.71 -1.36 -18.33
C LEU A 642 -3.28 -2.11 -19.59
N VAL A 643 -4.19 -2.87 -20.21
CA VAL A 643 -3.91 -3.54 -21.49
C VAL A 643 -3.56 -2.52 -22.58
N SER A 644 -4.38 -1.48 -22.77
CA SER A 644 -4.14 -0.44 -23.78
C SER A 644 -2.77 0.22 -23.64
N ARG A 645 -2.31 0.50 -22.41
CA ARG A 645 -0.97 1.05 -22.15
C ARG A 645 0.14 0.06 -22.50
N ALA A 646 -0.02 -1.20 -22.11
CA ALA A 646 0.97 -2.24 -22.34
C ALA A 646 1.10 -2.62 -23.83
N THR A 647 -0.01 -2.57 -24.59
CA THR A 647 -0.05 -2.93 -26.01
C THR A 647 0.05 -1.75 -26.96
N LYS A 648 -0.10 -0.51 -26.45
CA LYS A 648 -0.19 0.73 -27.25
C LYS A 648 -1.33 0.71 -28.27
N THR A 649 -2.46 0.08 -27.94
CA THR A 649 -3.65 -0.02 -28.81
C THR A 649 -4.79 0.89 -28.34
N THR A 650 -5.82 1.05 -29.19
CA THR A 650 -7.03 1.81 -28.84
C THR A 650 -7.78 1.15 -27.67
N HIS A 651 -8.68 1.91 -27.03
CA HIS A 651 -9.51 1.40 -25.93
C HIS A 651 -10.37 0.20 -26.36
N GLY A 652 -11.03 0.29 -27.52
CA GLY A 652 -11.89 -0.78 -28.04
C GLY A 652 -11.13 -2.07 -28.38
N GLU A 653 -9.91 -1.95 -28.93
CA GLU A 653 -9.03 -3.11 -29.16
C GLU A 653 -8.56 -3.73 -27.84
N ALA A 654 -8.18 -2.89 -26.88
CA ALA A 654 -7.77 -3.35 -25.55
C ALA A 654 -8.91 -4.07 -24.80
N GLU A 655 -10.17 -3.66 -24.97
CA GLU A 655 -11.33 -4.36 -24.37
C GLU A 655 -11.46 -5.78 -24.92
N LYS A 656 -11.22 -5.97 -26.23
CA LYS A 656 -11.21 -7.29 -26.87
C LYS A 656 -10.05 -8.14 -26.37
N LEU A 657 -8.84 -7.56 -26.29
CA LEU A 657 -7.65 -8.24 -25.78
C LEU A 657 -7.77 -8.63 -24.31
N LYS A 658 -8.36 -7.77 -23.46
CA LYS A 658 -8.64 -8.08 -22.04
C LYS A 658 -9.46 -9.35 -21.85
N ARG A 659 -10.46 -9.56 -22.72
CA ARG A 659 -11.34 -10.75 -22.69
C ARG A 659 -10.71 -11.96 -23.38
N ASN A 660 -9.65 -11.76 -24.15
CA ASN A 660 -8.95 -12.79 -24.90
C ASN A 660 -7.43 -12.57 -24.85
N PRO A 661 -6.79 -12.71 -23.68
CA PRO A 661 -5.36 -12.44 -23.53
C PRO A 661 -4.47 -13.40 -24.33
N ALA A 662 -5.01 -14.54 -24.80
CA ALA A 662 -4.30 -15.42 -25.74
C ALA A 662 -3.90 -14.75 -27.06
N SER A 663 -4.55 -13.64 -27.42
CA SER A 663 -4.23 -12.86 -28.62
C SER A 663 -3.21 -11.74 -28.37
N LEU A 664 -2.71 -11.58 -27.14
CA LEU A 664 -1.59 -10.69 -26.85
C LEU A 664 -0.31 -11.29 -27.44
N GLN A 665 0.61 -10.40 -27.81
CA GLN A 665 1.93 -10.81 -28.33
C GLN A 665 2.81 -11.35 -27.20
N HIS A 666 2.78 -10.66 -26.04
CA HIS A 666 3.57 -10.98 -24.85
C HIS A 666 2.65 -11.02 -23.63
N PRO A 667 1.70 -11.97 -23.53
CA PRO A 667 0.70 -12.00 -22.45
C PRO A 667 1.34 -12.06 -21.05
N GLU A 668 2.50 -12.69 -20.91
CA GLU A 668 3.25 -12.81 -19.66
C GLU A 668 3.68 -11.47 -19.07
N SER A 669 3.90 -10.45 -19.90
CA SER A 669 4.26 -9.09 -19.46
C SER A 669 3.13 -8.08 -19.66
N GLN A 670 2.35 -8.23 -20.74
CA GLN A 670 1.28 -7.30 -21.09
C GLN A 670 0.02 -7.47 -20.25
N PHE A 671 -0.19 -8.64 -19.63
CA PHE A 671 -1.34 -8.93 -18.78
C PHE A 671 -1.03 -8.93 -17.28
N GLU A 672 0.25 -8.97 -16.90
CA GLU A 672 0.71 -9.03 -15.51
C GLU A 672 0.08 -7.94 -14.63
N MET A 673 0.10 -6.68 -15.10
CA MET A 673 -0.48 -5.55 -14.36
C MET A 673 -2.00 -5.69 -14.17
N VAL A 674 -2.71 -6.35 -15.08
CA VAL A 674 -4.14 -6.66 -14.92
C VAL A 674 -4.33 -7.65 -13.78
N GLU A 675 -3.51 -8.70 -13.73
CA GLU A 675 -3.57 -9.72 -12.67
C GLU A 675 -3.26 -9.12 -11.30
N GLN A 676 -2.22 -8.28 -11.20
CA GLN A 676 -1.87 -7.54 -9.98
C GLN A 676 -3.03 -6.64 -9.53
N ARG A 677 -3.69 -5.93 -10.47
CA ARG A 677 -4.81 -5.05 -10.11
C ARG A 677 -6.05 -5.83 -9.64
N ILE A 678 -6.31 -7.00 -10.22
CA ILE A 678 -7.36 -7.92 -9.74
C ILE A 678 -7.01 -8.40 -8.32
N GLU A 679 -5.74 -8.64 -8.02
CA GLU A 679 -5.28 -9.05 -6.69
C GLU A 679 -5.54 -7.99 -5.62
N GLU A 680 -5.21 -6.73 -5.92
CA GLU A 680 -5.51 -5.60 -5.04
C GLU A 680 -7.01 -5.45 -4.79
N MET A 681 -7.83 -5.67 -5.82
CA MET A 681 -9.29 -5.66 -5.70
C MET A 681 -9.79 -6.81 -4.80
N HIS A 682 -9.26 -8.02 -4.95
CA HIS A 682 -9.56 -9.15 -4.08
C HIS A 682 -9.27 -8.81 -2.61
N GLY A 683 -8.10 -8.26 -2.30
CA GLY A 683 -7.75 -7.89 -0.91
C GLY A 683 -8.75 -6.92 -0.28
N ARG A 684 -9.23 -5.93 -1.04
CA ARG A 684 -10.24 -4.96 -0.57
C ARG A 684 -11.61 -5.58 -0.36
N LEU A 685 -12.08 -6.39 -1.32
CA LEU A 685 -13.37 -7.08 -1.23
C LEU A 685 -13.37 -8.10 -0.09
N ARG A 686 -12.30 -8.89 0.02
CA ARG A 686 -12.13 -9.89 1.08
C ARG A 686 -12.17 -9.25 2.45
N LYS A 687 -11.40 -8.19 2.67
CA LYS A 687 -11.40 -7.48 3.95
C LYS A 687 -12.81 -7.03 4.36
N ILE A 688 -13.53 -6.29 3.51
CA ILE A 688 -14.83 -5.75 3.92
C ILE A 688 -15.88 -6.84 4.15
N THR A 689 -15.90 -7.88 3.30
CA THR A 689 -16.90 -8.94 3.37
C THR A 689 -16.61 -9.85 4.56
N SER A 690 -15.35 -10.25 4.77
CA SER A 690 -14.95 -11.05 5.92
C SER A 690 -15.14 -10.30 7.25
N ASP A 691 -14.78 -9.01 7.32
CA ASP A 691 -15.00 -8.20 8.53
C ASP A 691 -16.50 -8.10 8.88
N THR A 692 -17.37 -8.01 7.86
CA THR A 692 -18.82 -7.98 8.08
C THR A 692 -19.35 -9.32 8.52
N ILE A 693 -18.96 -10.42 7.88
CA ILE A 693 -19.39 -11.77 8.28
C ILE A 693 -18.91 -12.08 9.70
N ALA A 694 -17.67 -11.72 10.06
CA ALA A 694 -17.13 -11.93 11.40
C ALA A 694 -17.81 -11.06 12.49
N GLY A 695 -18.44 -9.95 12.11
CA GLY A 695 -19.22 -9.12 13.03
C GLY A 695 -20.68 -9.53 13.18
N HIS A 696 -21.12 -10.54 12.42
CA HIS A 696 -22.52 -10.96 12.29
C HIS A 696 -22.60 -12.49 12.21
N ASP A 697 -22.48 -13.16 13.37
CA ASP A 697 -22.50 -14.63 13.49
C ASP A 697 -23.76 -15.29 12.94
N GLU A 698 -24.84 -14.52 12.79
CA GLU A 698 -26.09 -14.96 12.17
C GLU A 698 -25.96 -15.16 10.65
N ILE A 699 -24.95 -14.62 9.97
CA ILE A 699 -24.81 -14.75 8.52
C ILE A 699 -24.35 -16.16 8.13
N ASP A 700 -25.18 -16.87 7.37
CA ASP A 700 -24.84 -18.18 6.80
C ASP A 700 -24.94 -18.15 5.27
N VAL A 701 -23.79 -17.98 4.61
CA VAL A 701 -23.71 -17.83 3.15
C VAL A 701 -23.93 -19.17 2.46
N LYS A 702 -25.15 -19.36 1.93
CA LYS A 702 -25.55 -20.57 1.22
C LYS A 702 -25.04 -20.62 -0.21
N GLN A 703 -24.96 -19.47 -0.90
CA GLN A 703 -24.48 -19.36 -2.28
C GLN A 703 -23.74 -18.05 -2.54
N SER A 704 -22.76 -18.11 -3.44
CA SER A 704 -22.04 -16.95 -3.97
C SER A 704 -22.23 -16.81 -5.47
N TRP A 705 -22.55 -15.60 -5.91
CA TRP A 705 -22.77 -15.28 -7.32
C TRP A 705 -21.91 -14.10 -7.75
N CYS A 706 -21.56 -14.08 -9.03
CA CYS A 706 -21.00 -12.90 -9.68
C CYS A 706 -21.72 -12.55 -10.97
N CYS A 707 -21.76 -11.27 -11.30
CA CYS A 707 -22.37 -10.75 -12.52
C CYS A 707 -21.71 -9.44 -12.98
N GLY A 708 -22.18 -8.87 -14.08
CA GLY A 708 -21.61 -7.66 -14.67
C GLY A 708 -20.55 -7.95 -15.73
N GLY A 709 -20.34 -6.97 -16.61
CA GLY A 709 -19.47 -7.12 -17.78
C GLY A 709 -17.98 -7.27 -17.45
N GLY A 710 -17.54 -6.76 -16.30
CA GLY A 710 -16.16 -6.82 -15.81
C GLY A 710 -15.75 -8.21 -15.35
N VAL A 711 -16.69 -9.05 -14.89
CA VAL A 711 -16.48 -10.45 -14.50
C VAL A 711 -15.97 -11.30 -15.66
N LEU A 712 -16.26 -10.90 -16.90
CA LEU A 712 -15.81 -11.57 -18.12
C LEU A 712 -14.33 -11.29 -18.46
N THR A 713 -13.62 -10.50 -17.64
CA THR A 713 -12.17 -10.36 -17.71
C THR A 713 -11.52 -11.69 -17.34
N HIS A 714 -10.56 -12.16 -18.16
CA HIS A 714 -9.91 -13.44 -17.94
C HIS A 714 -9.30 -13.52 -16.53
N GLY A 715 -9.61 -14.60 -15.81
CA GLY A 715 -9.11 -14.85 -14.47
C GLY A 715 -9.67 -13.98 -13.36
N TRP A 716 -10.66 -13.10 -13.62
CA TRP A 716 -11.32 -12.30 -12.58
C TRP A 716 -11.98 -13.21 -11.54
N ILE A 717 -12.79 -14.18 -11.98
CA ILE A 717 -13.55 -15.08 -11.08
C ILE A 717 -12.60 -15.85 -10.16
N LYS A 718 -11.59 -16.54 -10.71
CA LYS A 718 -10.66 -17.35 -9.91
C LYS A 718 -9.85 -16.54 -8.91
N ARG A 719 -9.54 -15.28 -9.22
CA ARG A 719 -8.70 -14.43 -8.36
C ARG A 719 -9.52 -13.67 -7.31
N ILE A 720 -10.76 -13.30 -7.63
CA ILE A 720 -11.64 -12.54 -6.75
C ILE A 720 -12.46 -13.43 -5.82
N LEU A 721 -12.99 -14.57 -6.27
CA LEU A 721 -14.01 -15.31 -5.53
C LEU A 721 -13.64 -16.74 -5.15
N CYS A 722 -12.77 -17.42 -5.89
CA CYS A 722 -12.40 -18.79 -5.54
C CYS A 722 -11.56 -18.85 -4.27
N ASP A 723 -11.77 -19.91 -3.49
CA ASP A 723 -10.92 -20.16 -2.34
C ASP A 723 -9.50 -20.46 -2.78
N ARG A 724 -8.53 -19.79 -2.16
CA ARG A 724 -7.13 -20.06 -2.44
C ARG A 724 -6.75 -21.20 -1.52
N LYS A 725 -6.60 -22.39 -2.11
CA LYS A 725 -5.78 -23.41 -1.45
C LYS A 725 -4.39 -22.79 -1.33
N ASP A 726 -4.04 -22.38 -0.11
CA ASP A 726 -2.68 -21.91 0.19
C ASP A 726 -1.71 -22.93 -0.43
N LYS A 727 -0.90 -22.44 -1.36
CA LYS A 727 0.04 -23.26 -2.13
C LYS A 727 1.17 -23.77 -1.25
#